data_AF-A0A4T0LZ29-F1
#
_entry.id   AF-A0A4T0LZ29-F1
#
_cell.length_a   1.000
_cell.length_b   1.000
_cell.length_c   1.000
_cell.angle_alpha   90.00
_cell.angle_beta   90.00
_cell.angle_gamma   90.00
#
_symmetry.space_group_name_H-M   'P 1'
#
loop_
_entity.id
_entity.type
_entity.pdbx_description
1 polymer ?
#
loop_
_entity_poly.entity_id
_entity_poly.type
_entity_poly.pdbx_seq_one_letter_code
_entity_poly.pdbx_strand_id
1 'polypeptide(L)'
;MDDLLKSLNALGVNPPSDSQIPELLNPEEHSTLAKVLAGSADDLIEGAVLSLLENYLRSLKKVEDDHNRSLNAPVKKVKIIPRNALLIRGAKERERLCKDRQAGVGLIRQNQVFDNDIIPASTTPIKDLEYIPIKELEFPRRHQGKYTIVRVITNPNTLFDLHCIVDDKDGSGIPLTLSHFAPSPTAPSDAILPYGSIILIREPYVTKNGIYVPAKSDTRILNKDSDLVKDVQWAFPLEQPSDGKDIDQLMLEANNDNESFWDIIHKLHLVLDSNPVSYEATIRLSDVYFGVQRFGSAYRTAAKAVKLSRDEQQTSRALLNQARAAYDLRLFKKAEVLLKGIQDPELQGEVKRLIFLIEKRRAEREEGIFDVAELFQEKQRSSVPRLDIADYIGPIEVKDIEGRGRGVLATEDVEPGTLMLVGKAVGTAYPSDADERNAKDHTTVMELNFSNKTLHGTAQVLARSRISHAIEDAPFIAKRVLALCGSPTEPLLTEYIKDGFPLTVEEDEAVAMLDSESELPIVDVDPRRVGSVLKYNAFGHASIAGAETPCMLHSLPAIINHSCVPNVASIHLGDVIMSRALVPLKKGQELLHSYVPGTGGGSVMPPSQQERRGELSKHGFICACELCSLDELDGEAKLKERGLMLADIWPRLADRARVLHRAQVEDNKFKTELDQLLEELEEFVVSVENTFSDKRPFELKPELALIRRTLAQLIARRDAEKAIQNELLSLSALGAILAETHNDASNTRKFKQLPRLQPDSAILSMLHIVELLNKTDEKASKSWFETTKWAHDVLVGGGEAGFFARINQ
;
A
#
# COMPACT_ATOMS: atom_id res chain seq x y z
N MET A 1 -0.25 16.00 -18.49
CA MET A 1 -0.88 14.67 -18.36
C MET A 1 -2.36 14.79 -18.66
N ASP A 2 -3.10 15.68 -17.99
CA ASP A 2 -4.51 15.98 -18.33
C ASP A 2 -4.77 16.22 -19.82
N ASP A 3 -4.00 17.09 -20.47
CA ASP A 3 -4.19 17.38 -21.90
C ASP A 3 -3.86 16.16 -22.79
N LEU A 4 -2.89 15.34 -22.37
CA LEU A 4 -2.55 14.07 -23.02
C LEU A 4 -3.72 13.10 -22.91
N LEU A 5 -4.26 12.90 -21.71
CA LEU A 5 -5.35 11.94 -21.47
C LEU A 5 -6.67 12.37 -22.10
N LYS A 6 -6.98 13.68 -22.10
CA LYS A 6 -8.10 14.24 -22.88
C LYS A 6 -7.95 13.96 -24.36
N SER A 7 -6.73 14.11 -24.88
CA SER A 7 -6.44 13.91 -26.30
C SER A 7 -6.46 12.42 -26.67
N LEU A 8 -6.00 11.52 -25.79
CA LEU A 8 -6.11 10.07 -25.98
C LEU A 8 -7.57 9.60 -25.96
N ASN A 9 -8.36 10.08 -25.00
CA ASN A 9 -9.80 9.76 -24.94
C ASN A 9 -10.55 10.31 -26.16
N ALA A 10 -10.21 11.52 -26.64
CA ALA A 10 -10.77 12.07 -27.87
C ALA A 10 -10.40 11.27 -29.14
N LEU A 11 -9.29 10.53 -29.10
CA LEU A 11 -8.87 9.59 -30.15
C LEU A 11 -9.51 8.20 -30.01
N GLY A 12 -10.36 7.98 -29.00
CA GLY A 12 -10.94 6.66 -28.70
C GLY A 12 -9.92 5.65 -28.17
N VAL A 13 -8.75 6.13 -27.73
CA VAL A 13 -7.67 5.34 -27.18
C VAL A 13 -7.84 5.26 -25.66
N ASN A 14 -7.74 4.05 -25.11
CA ASN A 14 -7.76 3.89 -23.66
C ASN A 14 -6.59 4.67 -23.04
N PRO A 15 -6.82 5.37 -21.92
CA PRO A 15 -5.73 6.03 -21.22
C PRO A 15 -4.67 4.98 -20.81
N PRO A 16 -3.38 5.35 -20.79
CA PRO A 16 -2.32 4.50 -20.27
C PRO A 16 -2.65 4.03 -18.86
N SER A 17 -2.49 2.73 -18.61
CA SER A 17 -2.58 2.16 -17.27
C SER A 17 -1.44 2.66 -16.40
N ASP A 18 -1.59 2.68 -15.09
CA ASP A 18 -0.53 3.13 -14.17
C ASP A 18 0.80 2.39 -14.35
N SER A 19 0.77 1.13 -14.80
CA SER A 19 1.97 0.35 -15.14
C SER A 19 2.68 0.82 -16.41
N GLN A 20 1.96 1.46 -17.32
CA GLN A 20 2.48 2.04 -18.57
C GLN A 20 3.01 3.46 -18.36
N ILE A 21 2.68 4.12 -17.25
CA ILE A 21 3.07 5.51 -17.01
C ILE A 21 4.57 5.70 -16.76
N PRO A 22 5.31 4.77 -16.12
CA PRO A 22 6.77 4.81 -16.12
C PRO A 22 7.36 4.77 -17.52
N GLU A 23 6.82 3.95 -18.43
CA GLU A 23 7.25 3.87 -19.83
C GLU A 23 6.97 5.18 -20.59
N LEU A 24 5.92 5.93 -20.22
CA LEU A 24 5.68 7.30 -20.74
C LEU A 24 6.83 8.27 -20.45
N LEU A 25 7.62 8.01 -19.41
CA LEU A 25 8.78 8.83 -19.06
C LEU A 25 10.07 8.35 -19.75
N ASN A 26 10.05 7.19 -20.41
CA ASN A 26 11.19 6.60 -21.12
C ASN A 26 11.05 6.76 -22.65
N PRO A 27 11.77 7.70 -23.28
CA PRO A 27 11.67 7.95 -24.72
C PRO A 27 11.97 6.72 -25.59
N GLU A 28 12.75 5.76 -25.10
CA GLU A 28 13.13 4.55 -25.85
C GLU A 28 11.97 3.56 -25.98
N GLU A 29 11.00 3.60 -25.05
CA GLU A 29 9.85 2.69 -25.03
C GLU A 29 8.61 3.29 -25.71
N HIS A 30 8.66 4.56 -26.13
CA HIS A 30 7.50 5.29 -26.66
C HIS A 30 6.89 4.67 -27.91
N SER A 31 7.69 4.13 -28.82
CA SER A 31 7.16 3.43 -30.00
C SER A 31 6.42 2.15 -29.60
N THR A 32 6.95 1.42 -28.63
CA THR A 32 6.32 0.21 -28.08
C THR A 32 5.03 0.59 -27.35
N LEU A 33 5.08 1.60 -26.49
CA LEU A 33 3.94 2.04 -25.70
C LEU A 33 2.84 2.64 -26.58
N ALA A 34 3.17 3.41 -27.61
CA ALA A 34 2.19 3.93 -28.54
C ALA A 34 1.46 2.81 -29.30
N LYS A 35 2.16 1.73 -29.66
CA LYS A 35 1.53 0.52 -30.23
C LYS A 35 0.61 -0.15 -29.24
N VAL A 36 1.03 -0.29 -27.98
CA VAL A 36 0.21 -0.92 -26.94
C VAL A 36 -1.05 -0.09 -26.65
N LEU A 37 -0.93 1.24 -26.59
CA LEU A 37 -2.05 2.16 -26.39
C LEU A 37 -2.99 2.22 -27.60
N ALA A 38 -2.44 2.26 -28.81
CA ALA A 38 -3.23 2.23 -30.04
C ALA A 38 -3.94 0.87 -30.24
N GLY A 39 -3.47 -0.21 -29.60
CA GLY A 39 -4.05 -1.54 -29.73
C GLY A 39 -3.94 -2.08 -31.17
N SER A 40 -5.01 -2.68 -31.70
CA SER A 40 -5.06 -3.17 -33.08
C SER A 40 -5.44 -2.10 -34.11
N ALA A 41 -5.25 -0.81 -33.80
CA ALA A 41 -5.67 0.31 -34.64
C ALA A 41 -4.65 0.65 -35.76
N ASP A 42 -5.09 1.42 -36.76
CA ASP A 42 -4.31 1.87 -37.93
C ASP A 42 -3.07 2.70 -37.55
N ASP A 43 -2.00 2.65 -38.37
CA ASP A 43 -0.71 3.35 -38.18
C ASP A 43 -0.87 4.87 -37.90
N LEU A 44 -1.98 5.47 -38.36
CA LEU A 44 -2.32 6.87 -38.15
C LEU A 44 -2.61 7.21 -36.67
N ILE A 45 -3.23 6.27 -35.94
CA ILE A 45 -3.55 6.41 -34.53
C ILE A 45 -2.28 6.22 -33.69
N GLU A 46 -1.43 5.25 -34.03
CA GLU A 46 -0.10 5.08 -33.40
C GLU A 46 0.74 6.37 -33.53
N GLY A 47 0.80 6.94 -34.74
CA GLY A 47 1.52 8.21 -34.98
C GLY A 47 0.95 9.41 -34.21
N ALA A 48 -0.37 9.47 -34.03
CA ALA A 48 -1.02 10.50 -33.22
C ALA A 48 -0.70 10.34 -31.72
N VAL A 49 -0.74 9.10 -31.21
CA VAL A 49 -0.38 8.77 -29.83
C VAL A 49 1.08 9.17 -29.56
N LEU A 50 2.02 8.77 -30.42
CA LEU A 50 3.44 9.16 -30.32
C LEU A 50 3.65 10.67 -30.19
N SER A 51 3.01 11.45 -31.06
CA SER A 51 3.11 12.92 -31.04
C SER A 51 2.58 13.52 -29.73
N LEU A 52 1.50 12.95 -29.17
CA LEU A 52 0.98 13.35 -27.87
C LEU A 52 1.94 13.03 -26.72
N LEU A 53 2.61 11.87 -26.77
CA LEU A 53 3.64 11.48 -25.80
C LEU A 53 4.85 12.44 -25.82
N GLU A 54 5.34 12.77 -27.02
CA GLU A 54 6.43 13.74 -27.19
C GLU A 54 6.06 15.15 -26.68
N ASN A 55 4.82 15.59 -26.91
CA ASN A 55 4.33 16.87 -26.40
C ASN A 55 4.24 16.87 -24.87
N TYR A 56 3.82 15.75 -24.28
CA TYR A 56 3.78 15.60 -22.83
C TYR A 56 5.19 15.65 -22.21
N LEU A 57 6.17 14.93 -22.77
CA LEU A 57 7.56 15.00 -22.31
C LEU A 57 8.16 16.40 -22.44
N ARG A 58 7.88 17.11 -23.53
CA ARG A 58 8.32 18.52 -23.69
C ARG A 58 7.74 19.42 -22.59
N SER A 59 6.47 19.20 -22.22
CA SER A 59 5.84 19.93 -21.13
C SER A 59 6.49 19.59 -19.78
N LEU A 60 6.74 18.31 -19.49
CA LEU A 60 7.43 17.87 -18.28
C LEU A 60 8.84 18.47 -18.17
N LYS A 61 9.62 18.42 -19.25
CA LYS A 61 10.97 19.00 -19.29
C LYS A 61 10.95 20.51 -19.06
N LYS A 62 9.94 21.22 -19.59
CA LYS A 62 9.77 22.65 -19.31
C LYS A 62 9.49 22.91 -17.83
N VAL A 63 8.67 22.07 -17.19
CA VAL A 63 8.40 22.14 -15.74
C VAL A 63 9.66 21.87 -14.93
N GLU A 64 10.44 20.84 -15.30
CA GLU A 64 11.73 20.53 -14.70
C GLU A 64 12.73 21.69 -14.84
N ASP A 65 12.86 22.28 -16.03
CA ASP A 65 13.73 23.43 -16.29
C ASP A 65 13.30 24.67 -15.50
N ASP A 66 11.99 24.92 -15.38
CA ASP A 66 11.44 26.02 -14.59
C ASP A 66 11.67 25.81 -13.08
N HIS A 67 11.61 24.56 -12.61
CA HIS A 67 11.96 24.16 -11.24
C HIS A 67 13.43 24.41 -10.96
N ASN A 68 14.33 23.84 -11.77
CA ASN A 68 15.78 24.00 -11.64
C ASN A 68 16.21 25.47 -11.71
N ARG A 69 15.57 26.28 -12.56
CA ARG A 69 15.79 27.74 -12.58
C ARG A 69 15.31 28.43 -11.31
N SER A 70 14.20 27.98 -10.71
CA SER A 70 13.69 28.54 -9.46
C SER A 70 14.60 28.26 -8.28
N LEU A 71 15.24 27.09 -8.21
CA LEU A 71 16.19 26.75 -7.14
C LEU A 71 17.48 27.56 -7.20
N ASN A 72 17.95 27.84 -8.41
CA ASN A 72 19.19 28.59 -8.65
C ASN A 72 18.95 30.10 -8.76
N ALA A 73 17.72 30.57 -8.51
CA ALA A 73 17.40 31.99 -8.56
C ALA A 73 18.04 32.74 -7.38
N PRO A 74 18.56 33.97 -7.60
CA PRO A 74 19.08 34.77 -6.51
C PRO A 74 17.95 35.13 -5.53
N VAL A 75 18.26 35.06 -4.24
CA VAL A 75 17.33 35.37 -3.15
C VAL A 75 16.84 36.81 -3.26
N LYS A 76 15.52 37.02 -3.19
CA LYS A 76 14.84 38.32 -3.28
C LYS A 76 13.78 38.42 -2.20
N LYS A 77 13.50 39.64 -1.73
CA LYS A 77 12.35 39.90 -0.86
C LYS A 77 11.03 39.56 -1.56
N VAL A 78 10.09 39.00 -0.81
CA VAL A 78 8.74 38.76 -1.29
C VAL A 78 8.07 40.09 -1.64
N LYS A 79 7.50 40.15 -2.85
CA LYS A 79 6.69 41.29 -3.26
C LYS A 79 5.29 41.14 -2.67
N ILE A 80 4.93 42.01 -1.74
CA ILE A 80 3.57 42.05 -1.18
C ILE A 80 2.59 42.47 -2.27
N ILE A 81 1.63 41.60 -2.55
CA ILE A 81 0.55 41.85 -3.51
C ILE A 81 -0.61 42.51 -2.75
N PRO A 82 -1.27 43.54 -3.30
CA PRO A 82 -2.45 44.13 -2.66
C PRO A 82 -3.51 43.07 -2.32
N ARG A 83 -4.03 43.12 -1.07
CA ARG A 83 -4.99 42.14 -0.54
C ARG A 83 -6.18 41.89 -1.48
N ASN A 84 -6.77 42.95 -2.04
CA ASN A 84 -7.90 42.81 -2.96
C ASN A 84 -7.55 42.04 -4.24
N ALA A 85 -6.34 42.22 -4.78
CA ALA A 85 -5.90 41.47 -5.95
C ALA A 85 -5.70 39.97 -5.64
N LEU A 86 -5.23 39.66 -4.42
CA LEU A 86 -5.13 38.29 -3.93
C LEU A 86 -6.53 37.66 -3.77
N LEU A 87 -7.48 38.33 -3.13
CA LEU A 87 -8.85 37.83 -2.98
C LEU A 87 -9.52 37.54 -4.33
N ILE A 88 -9.36 38.44 -5.31
CA ILE A 88 -9.87 38.24 -6.68
C ILE A 88 -9.21 37.01 -7.32
N ARG A 89 -7.89 36.81 -7.13
CA ARG A 89 -7.18 35.64 -7.62
C ARG A 89 -7.75 34.35 -7.01
N GLY A 90 -7.90 34.30 -5.69
CA GLY A 90 -8.43 33.13 -4.98
C GLY A 90 -9.86 32.78 -5.42
N ALA A 91 -10.72 33.79 -5.59
CA ALA A 91 -12.09 33.61 -6.08
C ALA A 91 -12.13 33.04 -7.51
N LYS A 92 -11.32 33.59 -8.44
CA LYS A 92 -11.22 33.10 -9.82
C LYS A 92 -10.67 31.67 -9.90
N GLU A 93 -9.69 31.36 -9.07
CA GLU A 93 -9.09 30.03 -9.00
C GLU A 93 -10.11 29.01 -8.51
N ARG A 94 -10.88 29.34 -7.46
CA ARG A 94 -11.99 28.51 -6.99
C ARG A 94 -13.06 28.32 -8.06
N GLU A 95 -13.49 29.39 -8.73
CA GLU A 95 -14.50 29.32 -9.79
C GLU A 95 -14.08 28.36 -10.91
N ARG A 96 -12.81 28.44 -11.33
CA ARG A 96 -12.24 27.53 -12.33
C ARG A 96 -12.31 26.08 -11.86
N LEU A 97 -11.88 25.80 -10.63
CA LEU A 97 -11.86 24.44 -10.07
C LEU A 97 -13.25 23.85 -9.88
N CYS A 98 -14.22 24.66 -9.46
CA CYS A 98 -15.62 24.24 -9.38
C CYS A 98 -16.18 23.88 -10.75
N LYS A 99 -15.87 24.66 -11.80
CA LYS A 99 -16.26 24.34 -13.18
C LYS A 99 -15.60 23.05 -13.68
N ASP A 100 -14.30 22.87 -13.41
CA ASP A 100 -13.56 21.67 -13.80
C ASP A 100 -14.13 20.41 -13.12
N ARG A 101 -14.50 20.49 -11.82
CA ARG A 101 -15.20 19.41 -11.10
C ARG A 101 -16.58 19.09 -11.71
N GLN A 102 -17.37 20.11 -12.03
CA GLN A 102 -18.72 19.93 -12.60
C GLN A 102 -18.70 19.36 -14.02
N ALA A 103 -17.62 19.59 -14.77
CA ALA A 103 -17.47 19.11 -16.14
C ALA A 103 -17.09 17.62 -16.24
N GLY A 104 -16.97 16.88 -15.13
CA GLY A 104 -16.59 15.46 -15.13
C GLY A 104 -15.19 15.19 -15.68
N VAL A 105 -14.32 16.20 -15.70
CA VAL A 105 -12.94 16.04 -16.16
C VAL A 105 -12.21 15.24 -15.10
N GLY A 106 -11.92 13.96 -15.38
CA GLY A 106 -11.10 13.08 -14.54
C GLY A 106 -9.85 13.82 -14.09
N LEU A 107 -9.78 14.08 -12.79
CA LEU A 107 -8.85 15.02 -12.19
C LEU A 107 -7.51 14.32 -11.97
N ILE A 108 -6.71 14.20 -13.02
CA ILE A 108 -5.30 13.80 -12.92
C ILE A 108 -4.49 15.00 -12.48
N ARG A 109 -4.60 15.22 -11.18
CA ARG A 109 -4.09 16.43 -10.56
C ARG A 109 -2.61 16.23 -10.31
N GLN A 110 -1.85 16.85 -11.21
CA GLN A 110 -0.42 17.00 -11.09
C GLN A 110 -0.10 17.69 -9.78
N ASN A 111 0.54 16.97 -8.88
CA ASN A 111 1.34 17.61 -7.88
C ASN A 111 2.69 17.97 -8.52
N GLN A 112 2.90 19.28 -8.70
CA GLN A 112 4.25 19.83 -8.69
C GLN A 112 4.74 19.77 -7.26
N VAL A 113 5.11 18.57 -6.79
CA VAL A 113 5.91 18.50 -5.58
C VAL A 113 7.28 19.00 -6.00
N PHE A 114 7.70 20.08 -5.35
CA PHE A 114 9.11 20.36 -5.19
C PHE A 114 9.69 19.27 -4.30
N ASP A 115 9.70 18.02 -4.78
CA ASP A 115 10.42 16.93 -4.17
C ASP A 115 11.87 17.12 -4.58
N ASN A 116 12.43 18.19 -4.04
CA ASN A 116 13.81 18.13 -3.71
C ASN A 116 13.83 17.30 -2.43
N ASP A 117 14.55 16.19 -2.45
CA ASP A 117 15.06 15.51 -1.25
C ASP A 117 15.74 16.48 -0.23
N ILE A 118 15.84 17.77 -0.53
CA ILE A 118 16.46 18.87 0.20
C ILE A 118 15.55 19.54 1.27
N ILE A 119 14.21 19.50 1.19
CA ILE A 119 13.34 20.28 2.13
C ILE A 119 12.66 19.36 3.16
N PRO A 120 13.28 19.10 4.33
CA PRO A 120 12.70 18.25 5.37
C PRO A 120 11.52 18.86 6.13
N ALA A 121 10.72 18.02 6.77
CA ALA A 121 9.86 18.53 7.84
C ALA A 121 10.71 19.24 8.91
N SER A 122 10.16 20.28 9.53
CA SER A 122 10.75 20.95 10.68
C SER A 122 10.72 20.01 11.88
N THR A 123 11.90 19.79 12.49
CA THR A 123 12.01 19.08 13.77
C THR A 123 12.25 20.03 14.95
N THR A 124 12.37 21.34 14.67
CA THR A 124 12.62 22.35 15.69
C THR A 124 11.34 22.62 16.49
N PRO A 125 11.39 22.54 17.84
CA PRO A 125 10.26 22.89 18.69
C PRO A 125 9.87 24.37 18.56
N ILE A 126 8.58 24.68 18.65
CA ILE A 126 8.05 26.05 18.47
C ILE A 126 8.72 27.06 19.43
N LYS A 127 9.00 26.65 20.67
CA LYS A 127 9.65 27.49 21.70
C LYS A 127 11.06 27.97 21.32
N ASP A 128 11.71 27.28 20.38
CA ASP A 128 13.07 27.56 19.92
C ASP A 128 13.07 28.34 18.58
N LEU A 129 11.88 28.71 18.08
CA LEU A 129 11.71 29.46 16.84
C LEU A 129 11.44 30.94 17.11
N GLU A 130 11.93 31.81 16.23
CA GLU A 130 11.67 33.25 16.29
C GLU A 130 10.60 33.68 15.27
N TYR A 131 9.71 34.58 15.66
CA TYR A 131 8.67 35.10 14.77
C TYR A 131 9.27 35.88 13.58
N ILE A 132 8.73 35.67 12.38
CA ILE A 132 9.02 36.46 11.17
C ILE A 132 7.71 36.89 10.47
N PRO A 133 7.51 38.19 10.19
CA PRO A 133 6.33 38.65 9.43
C PRO A 133 6.47 38.38 7.93
N ILE A 134 5.35 38.34 7.19
CA ILE A 134 5.35 37.98 5.76
C ILE A 134 6.19 38.96 4.93
N LYS A 135 6.20 40.25 5.29
CA LYS A 135 6.96 41.30 4.61
C LYS A 135 8.49 41.13 4.65
N GLU A 136 8.99 40.32 5.58
CA GLU A 136 10.41 40.02 5.77
C GLU A 136 10.84 38.70 5.12
N LEU A 137 9.88 37.93 4.59
CA LEU A 137 10.17 36.70 3.87
C LEU A 137 10.93 36.98 2.56
N GLU A 138 11.81 36.04 2.21
CA GLU A 138 12.58 36.04 0.98
C GLU A 138 12.34 34.76 0.18
N PHE A 139 12.47 34.81 -1.15
CA PHE A 139 12.37 33.65 -2.03
C PHE A 139 13.51 33.61 -3.06
N PRO A 140 13.98 32.42 -3.48
CA PRO A 140 13.71 31.11 -2.86
C PRO A 140 14.47 30.99 -1.52
N ARG A 141 13.77 30.77 -0.40
CA ARG A 141 14.44 30.62 0.91
C ARG A 141 13.59 29.82 1.89
N ARG A 142 14.25 28.91 2.64
CA ARG A 142 13.71 28.34 3.89
C ARG A 142 14.18 29.19 5.07
N HIS A 143 13.26 29.65 5.88
CA HIS A 143 13.57 30.48 7.05
C HIS A 143 13.79 29.58 8.27
N GLN A 144 14.92 28.87 8.30
CA GLN A 144 15.30 28.00 9.42
C GLN A 144 15.35 28.77 10.75
N GLY A 145 14.91 28.12 11.83
CA GLY A 145 14.81 28.75 13.15
C GLY A 145 13.75 29.85 13.26
N LYS A 146 12.88 30.02 12.25
CA LYS A 146 11.80 31.01 12.26
C LYS A 146 10.42 30.35 12.23
N TYR A 147 9.40 31.08 12.65
CA TYR A 147 8.00 30.74 12.41
C TYR A 147 7.19 31.96 11.98
N THR A 148 6.11 31.73 11.23
CA THR A 148 5.13 32.76 10.91
C THR A 148 3.75 32.36 11.40
N ILE A 149 2.91 33.34 11.72
CA ILE A 149 1.50 33.13 12.05
C ILE A 149 0.69 33.81 10.97
N VAL A 150 -0.18 33.04 10.35
CA VAL A 150 -1.00 33.47 9.22
C VAL A 150 -2.46 33.10 9.47
N ARG A 151 -3.37 33.80 8.80
CA ARG A 151 -4.81 33.56 8.89
C ARG A 151 -5.39 33.37 7.50
N VAL A 152 -6.25 32.36 7.36
CA VAL A 152 -6.87 32.00 6.08
C VAL A 152 -7.92 33.04 5.71
N ILE A 153 -7.75 33.69 4.56
CA ILE A 153 -8.64 34.76 4.07
C ILE A 153 -9.34 34.43 2.75
N THR A 154 -9.18 33.20 2.27
CA THR A 154 -9.97 32.64 1.16
C THR A 154 -10.30 31.21 1.48
N ASN A 155 -11.48 30.76 1.08
CA ASN A 155 -11.83 29.34 1.10
C ASN A 155 -10.74 28.53 0.39
N PRO A 156 -10.12 27.55 1.06
CA PRO A 156 -9.11 26.74 0.43
C PRO A 156 -9.71 25.91 -0.69
N ASN A 157 -8.85 25.46 -1.60
CA ASN A 157 -9.22 24.53 -2.64
C ASN A 157 -8.28 23.33 -2.61
N THR A 158 -8.87 22.13 -2.57
CA THR A 158 -8.13 20.88 -2.72
C THR A 158 -8.04 20.53 -4.20
N LEU A 159 -6.83 20.63 -4.75
CA LEU A 159 -6.42 19.96 -5.98
C LEU A 159 -5.83 18.60 -5.59
N PHE A 160 -4.75 18.61 -4.82
CA PHE A 160 -4.29 17.45 -4.04
C PHE A 160 -3.61 18.01 -2.78
N ASP A 161 -2.70 18.95 -2.99
CA ASP A 161 -2.33 19.92 -1.97
C ASP A 161 -3.50 20.88 -1.72
N LEU A 162 -3.51 21.46 -0.51
CA LEU A 162 -4.49 22.44 -0.12
C LEU A 162 -3.93 23.84 -0.40
N HIS A 163 -4.60 24.58 -1.28
CA HIS A 163 -4.20 25.92 -1.67
C HIS A 163 -5.15 26.97 -1.10
N CYS A 164 -4.62 28.01 -0.47
CA CYS A 164 -5.39 29.15 -0.02
C CYS A 164 -4.54 30.42 -0.03
N ILE A 165 -5.16 31.54 0.29
CA ILE A 165 -4.48 32.81 0.51
C ILE A 165 -4.60 33.13 1.99
N VAL A 166 -3.48 33.59 2.55
CA VAL A 166 -3.38 33.94 3.96
C VAL A 166 -2.89 35.37 4.14
N ASP A 167 -3.23 36.00 5.26
CA ASP A 167 -2.64 37.25 5.74
C ASP A 167 -1.92 37.07 7.09
N ASP A 168 -0.96 37.94 7.38
CA ASP A 168 -0.42 38.10 8.74
C ASP A 168 -1.14 39.23 9.48
N LYS A 169 -0.77 39.45 10.75
CA LYS A 169 -1.33 40.51 11.59
C LYS A 169 -1.15 41.92 10.99
N ASP A 170 -0.09 42.12 10.20
CA ASP A 170 0.22 43.40 9.54
C ASP A 170 -0.61 43.58 8.24
N GLY A 171 -1.40 42.58 7.85
CA GLY A 171 -2.24 42.59 6.64
C GLY A 171 -1.48 42.26 5.36
N SER A 172 -0.25 41.75 5.46
CA SER A 172 0.53 41.30 4.31
C SER A 172 -0.01 39.96 3.83
N GLY A 173 -0.52 39.91 2.60
CA GLY A 173 -1.09 38.70 2.01
C GLY A 173 -0.09 37.90 1.18
N ILE A 174 -0.18 36.57 1.25
CA ILE A 174 0.62 35.65 0.42
C ILE A 174 -0.17 34.37 0.09
N PRO A 175 0.00 33.75 -1.09
CA PRO A 175 -0.52 32.41 -1.32
C PRO A 175 0.18 31.37 -0.43
N LEU A 176 -0.58 30.37 0.01
CA LEU A 176 -0.14 29.25 0.82
C LEU A 176 -0.50 27.94 0.12
N THR A 177 0.46 27.01 0.07
CA THR A 177 0.27 25.63 -0.39
C THR A 177 0.68 24.68 0.73
N LEU A 178 -0.25 23.83 1.16
CA LEU A 178 -0.03 22.81 2.19
C LEU A 178 -0.06 21.43 1.54
N SER A 179 1.09 20.75 1.55
CA SER A 179 1.22 19.41 0.97
C SER A 179 0.84 18.32 1.96
N HIS A 180 0.25 17.23 1.44
CA HIS A 180 -0.27 16.09 2.25
C HIS A 180 -1.25 16.50 3.36
N PHE A 181 -1.83 17.69 3.27
CA PHE A 181 -2.68 18.26 4.32
C PHE A 181 -4.10 17.69 4.31
N ALA A 182 -4.59 17.25 3.15
CA ALA A 182 -5.88 16.59 3.02
C ALA A 182 -5.75 15.08 3.26
N PRO A 183 -6.59 14.47 4.11
CA PRO A 183 -6.59 13.02 4.36
C PRO A 183 -7.17 12.20 3.19
N SER A 184 -7.93 12.85 2.30
CA SER A 184 -8.51 12.26 1.08
C SER A 184 -8.54 13.30 -0.04
N PRO A 185 -8.32 12.93 -1.32
CA PRO A 185 -8.51 13.82 -2.47
C PRO A 185 -9.93 14.38 -2.59
N THR A 186 -10.93 13.64 -2.09
CA THR A 186 -12.34 14.04 -2.14
C THR A 186 -12.76 14.90 -0.95
N ALA A 187 -11.89 15.04 0.06
CA ALA A 187 -12.23 15.82 1.24
C ALA A 187 -12.44 17.32 0.86
N PRO A 188 -13.61 17.90 1.20
CA PRO A 188 -13.90 19.31 0.98
C PRO A 188 -12.89 20.16 1.75
N SER A 189 -12.21 21.03 1.01
CA SER A 189 -11.15 21.90 1.54
C SER A 189 -11.62 22.80 2.68
N ASP A 190 -12.87 23.29 2.60
CA ASP A 190 -13.47 24.16 3.61
C ASP A 190 -13.69 23.43 4.96
N ALA A 191 -13.86 22.10 4.93
CA ALA A 191 -13.94 21.29 6.13
C ALA A 191 -12.57 21.03 6.76
N ILE A 192 -11.55 20.85 5.92
CA ILE A 192 -10.18 20.55 6.37
C ILE A 192 -9.51 21.79 6.97
N LEU A 193 -9.66 22.95 6.33
CA LEU A 193 -9.07 24.19 6.78
C LEU A 193 -10.06 25.36 6.61
N PRO A 194 -10.96 25.58 7.59
CA PRO A 194 -12.00 26.60 7.49
C PRO A 194 -11.45 28.02 7.25
N TYR A 195 -12.26 28.85 6.58
CA TYR A 195 -12.01 30.28 6.48
C TYR A 195 -11.80 30.91 7.87
N GLY A 196 -10.82 31.80 8.00
CA GLY A 196 -10.48 32.43 9.26
C GLY A 196 -9.62 31.57 10.21
N SER A 197 -9.29 30.32 9.84
CA SER A 197 -8.34 29.51 10.59
C SER A 197 -7.01 30.24 10.75
N ILE A 198 -6.47 30.21 11.97
CA ILE A 198 -5.16 30.78 12.30
C ILE A 198 -4.16 29.64 12.35
N ILE A 199 -3.05 29.78 11.63
CA ILE A 199 -2.07 28.72 11.44
C ILE A 199 -0.69 29.27 11.79
N LEU A 200 0.03 28.58 12.67
CA LEU A 200 1.46 28.72 12.82
C LEU A 200 2.16 27.83 11.81
N ILE A 201 3.15 28.37 11.09
CA ILE A 201 3.99 27.62 10.14
C ILE A 201 5.42 27.68 10.65
N ARG A 202 6.01 26.51 10.95
CA ARG A 202 7.41 26.35 11.32
C ARG A 202 8.28 26.42 10.07
N GLU A 203 9.39 27.13 10.17
CA GLU A 203 10.44 27.27 9.15
C GLU A 203 9.93 27.48 7.72
N PRO A 204 9.08 28.49 7.46
CA PRO A 204 8.37 28.62 6.20
C PRO A 204 9.32 28.64 5.00
N TYR A 205 9.07 27.73 4.05
CA TYR A 205 9.75 27.72 2.76
C TYR A 205 8.96 28.55 1.76
N VAL A 206 9.64 29.52 1.14
CA VAL A 206 8.99 30.47 0.24
C VAL A 206 9.51 30.28 -1.17
N THR A 207 8.57 30.04 -2.08
CA THR A 207 8.79 29.87 -3.52
C THR A 207 8.35 31.11 -4.28
N LYS A 208 8.55 31.13 -5.60
CA LYS A 208 7.96 32.16 -6.48
C LYS A 208 6.43 32.24 -6.40
N ASN A 209 5.77 31.19 -5.92
CA ASN A 209 4.31 31.06 -5.87
C ASN A 209 3.72 31.41 -4.49
N GLY A 210 4.54 31.55 -3.44
CA GLY A 210 4.09 31.79 -2.07
C GLY A 210 4.77 30.86 -1.06
N ILE A 211 4.18 30.74 0.13
CA ILE A 211 4.63 29.79 1.15
C ILE A 211 4.24 28.38 0.72
N TYR A 212 5.20 27.46 0.76
CA TYR A 212 4.99 26.03 0.57
C TYR A 212 5.34 25.31 1.86
N VAL A 213 4.44 24.45 2.32
CA VAL A 213 4.63 23.64 3.52
C VAL A 213 4.65 22.16 3.11
N PRO A 214 5.79 21.46 3.25
CA PRO A 214 5.96 20.09 2.76
C PRO A 214 5.26 19.05 3.64
N ALA A 215 5.06 19.35 4.93
CA ALA A 215 4.52 18.42 5.90
C ALA A 215 3.44 19.09 6.76
N LYS A 216 2.32 18.39 6.99
CA LYS A 216 1.26 18.89 7.87
C LYS A 216 1.75 19.15 9.30
N SER A 217 2.69 18.33 9.78
CA SER A 217 3.35 18.50 11.08
C SER A 217 4.08 19.84 11.22
N ASP A 218 4.54 20.49 10.13
CA ASP A 218 5.15 21.82 10.17
C ASP A 218 4.17 22.93 10.54
N THR A 219 2.87 22.63 10.53
CA THR A 219 1.81 23.57 10.86
C THR A 219 1.15 23.27 12.19
N ARG A 220 0.54 24.29 12.77
CA ARG A 220 -0.34 24.14 13.93
C ARG A 220 -1.51 25.08 13.82
N ILE A 221 -2.73 24.54 13.81
CA ILE A 221 -3.94 25.34 13.90
C ILE A 221 -4.04 25.87 15.33
N LEU A 222 -4.11 27.19 15.47
CA LEU A 222 -4.17 27.87 16.76
C LEU A 222 -5.62 28.20 17.13
N ASN A 223 -5.99 27.89 18.37
CA ASN A 223 -7.22 28.42 18.96
C ASN A 223 -7.08 29.94 19.13
N LYS A 224 -8.18 30.68 18.96
CA LYS A 224 -8.27 32.12 19.24
C LYS A 224 -7.82 32.47 20.66
N ASP A 225 -8.00 31.56 21.62
CA ASP A 225 -7.60 31.75 23.02
C ASP A 225 -6.12 31.43 23.29
N SER A 226 -5.36 30.99 22.29
CA SER A 226 -3.92 30.70 22.43
C SER A 226 -3.14 31.96 22.79
N ASP A 227 -2.17 31.83 23.70
CA ASP A 227 -1.27 32.92 24.11
C ASP A 227 -0.55 33.58 22.93
N LEU A 228 -0.36 32.86 21.82
CA LEU A 228 0.28 33.37 20.62
C LEU A 228 -0.59 34.35 19.81
N VAL A 229 -1.91 34.31 19.97
CA VAL A 229 -2.85 35.05 19.10
C VAL A 229 -3.99 35.76 19.82
N LYS A 230 -4.25 35.47 21.09
CA LYS A 230 -5.33 36.10 21.88
C LYS A 230 -5.26 37.63 21.90
N ASP A 231 -4.06 38.19 21.87
CA ASP A 231 -3.81 39.63 21.91
C ASP A 231 -3.46 40.23 20.53
N VAL A 232 -3.58 39.45 19.45
CA VAL A 232 -3.22 39.89 18.11
C VAL A 232 -4.35 40.70 17.48
N GLN A 233 -4.07 41.98 17.20
CA GLN A 233 -4.94 42.82 16.39
C GLN A 233 -4.59 42.66 14.91
N TRP A 234 -5.57 42.21 14.13
CA TRP A 234 -5.43 42.01 12.70
C TRP A 234 -5.69 43.32 11.93
N ALA A 235 -4.80 43.67 11.00
CA ALA A 235 -4.93 44.89 10.19
C ALA A 235 -6.24 44.99 9.40
N PHE A 236 -6.82 43.84 9.01
CA PHE A 236 -8.11 43.77 8.33
C PHE A 236 -9.09 42.91 9.13
N PRO A 237 -10.37 43.33 9.23
CA PRO A 237 -11.41 42.46 9.78
C PRO A 237 -11.58 41.24 8.87
N LEU A 238 -11.89 40.09 9.46
CA LEU A 238 -12.47 38.97 8.73
C LEU A 238 -13.91 39.36 8.39
N GLU A 239 -14.17 39.61 7.11
CA GLU A 239 -15.54 39.69 6.62
C GLU A 239 -16.12 38.28 6.73
N GLN A 240 -16.95 38.02 7.73
CA GLN A 240 -17.62 36.72 7.84
C GLN A 240 -18.46 36.52 6.57
N PRO A 241 -18.21 35.46 5.78
CA PRO A 241 -19.24 34.98 4.88
C PRO A 241 -20.43 34.62 5.77
N SER A 242 -21.52 35.36 5.66
CA SER A 242 -22.71 35.12 6.46
C SER A 242 -23.37 33.83 5.96
N ASP A 243 -22.91 32.68 6.44
CA ASP A 243 -23.78 31.53 6.54
C ASP A 243 -24.64 31.80 7.77
N GLY A 244 -25.63 32.70 7.62
CA GLY A 244 -26.62 33.05 8.65
C GLY A 244 -27.57 31.88 8.96
N LYS A 245 -27.06 30.64 8.92
CA LYS A 245 -27.77 29.43 9.27
C LYS A 245 -27.83 29.32 10.79
N ASP A 246 -29.02 29.02 11.27
CA ASP A 246 -29.28 28.73 12.68
C ASP A 246 -28.52 27.46 13.11
N ILE A 247 -28.11 27.38 14.38
CA ILE A 247 -27.41 26.22 14.96
C ILE A 247 -28.26 24.95 14.79
N ASP A 248 -29.56 25.07 14.97
CA ASP A 248 -30.50 23.96 14.80
C ASP A 248 -30.56 23.46 13.35
N GLN A 249 -30.42 24.36 12.37
CA GLN A 249 -30.35 23.99 10.96
C GLN A 249 -29.04 23.27 10.64
N LEU A 250 -27.91 23.74 11.18
CA LEU A 250 -26.62 23.06 11.02
C LEU A 250 -26.63 21.65 11.61
N MET A 251 -27.25 21.48 12.79
CA MET A 251 -27.44 20.17 13.41
C MET A 251 -28.36 19.25 12.59
N LEU A 252 -29.46 19.80 12.04
CA LEU A 252 -30.36 19.03 11.16
C LEU A 252 -29.64 18.53 9.91
N GLU A 253 -28.84 19.39 9.27
CA GLU A 253 -28.01 19.04 8.11
C GLU A 253 -26.94 18.00 8.48
N ALA A 254 -26.25 18.15 9.62
CA ALA A 254 -25.24 17.20 10.10
C ALA A 254 -25.80 15.79 10.42
N ASN A 255 -27.10 15.70 10.71
CA ASN A 255 -27.82 14.45 10.93
C ASN A 255 -28.35 13.80 9.64
N ASN A 256 -28.19 14.46 8.48
CA ASN A 256 -28.57 13.89 7.19
C ASN A 256 -27.45 12.96 6.68
N ASP A 257 -27.69 11.65 6.72
CA ASP A 257 -26.72 10.63 6.28
C ASP A 257 -26.43 10.63 4.76
N ASN A 258 -27.12 11.45 3.97
CA ASN A 258 -26.83 11.64 2.55
C ASN A 258 -25.66 12.62 2.31
N GLU A 259 -25.23 13.37 3.32
CA GLU A 259 -24.11 14.29 3.20
C GLU A 259 -22.75 13.56 3.29
N SER A 260 -21.71 14.17 2.72
CA SER A 260 -20.34 13.67 2.90
C SER A 260 -19.95 13.79 4.37
N PHE A 261 -19.27 12.77 4.91
CA PHE A 261 -18.78 12.79 6.28
C PHE A 261 -17.94 14.03 6.60
N TRP A 262 -17.19 14.53 5.63
CA TRP A 262 -16.39 15.74 5.82
C TRP A 262 -17.23 17.02 5.96
N ASP A 263 -18.33 17.14 5.21
CA ASP A 263 -19.26 18.26 5.36
C ASP A 263 -19.95 18.22 6.73
N ILE A 264 -20.30 17.01 7.18
CA ILE A 264 -20.85 16.78 8.51
C ILE A 264 -19.84 17.21 9.60
N ILE A 265 -18.56 16.82 9.49
CA ILE A 265 -17.50 17.24 10.43
C ILE A 265 -17.42 18.77 10.51
N HIS A 266 -17.42 19.45 9.36
CA HIS A 266 -17.37 20.91 9.32
C HIS A 266 -18.54 21.55 10.07
N LYS A 267 -19.77 21.12 9.78
CA LYS A 267 -20.98 21.63 10.41
C LYS A 267 -20.98 21.39 11.92
N LEU A 268 -20.54 20.21 12.36
CA LEU A 268 -20.45 19.88 13.78
C LEU A 268 -19.42 20.74 14.51
N HIS A 269 -18.29 21.07 13.89
CA HIS A 269 -17.35 22.04 14.46
C HIS A 269 -17.97 23.43 14.60
N LEU A 270 -18.71 23.92 13.61
CA LEU A 270 -19.41 25.21 13.71
C LEU A 270 -20.43 25.23 14.86
N VAL A 271 -21.15 24.12 15.06
CA VAL A 271 -22.07 23.97 16.20
C VAL A 271 -21.31 23.97 17.52
N LEU A 272 -20.20 23.23 17.62
CA LEU A 272 -19.40 23.11 18.85
C LEU A 272 -18.65 24.40 19.19
N ASP A 273 -18.28 25.21 18.20
CA ASP A 273 -17.70 26.54 18.43
C ASP A 273 -18.71 27.47 19.13
N SER A 274 -20.01 27.31 18.82
CA SER A 274 -21.09 28.11 19.42
C SER A 274 -21.62 27.50 20.72
N ASN A 275 -21.66 26.17 20.82
CA ASN A 275 -22.14 25.42 21.97
C ASN A 275 -21.18 24.24 22.31
N PRO A 276 -20.07 24.50 23.00
CA PRO A 276 -19.03 23.50 23.27
C PRO A 276 -19.45 22.31 24.15
N VAL A 277 -20.59 22.43 24.82
CA VAL A 277 -21.17 21.44 25.75
C VAL A 277 -22.32 20.63 25.13
N SER A 278 -22.53 20.75 23.81
CA SER A 278 -23.53 19.96 23.10
C SER A 278 -23.14 18.48 23.04
N TYR A 279 -23.85 17.64 23.79
CA TYR A 279 -23.69 16.19 23.76
C TYR A 279 -23.99 15.62 22.35
N GLU A 280 -25.11 16.01 21.75
CA GLU A 280 -25.55 15.49 20.43
C GLU A 280 -24.54 15.79 19.32
N ALA A 281 -23.99 17.01 19.29
CA ALA A 281 -22.95 17.36 18.32
C ALA A 281 -21.66 16.57 18.58
N THR A 282 -21.28 16.38 19.85
CA THR A 282 -20.07 15.65 20.22
C THR A 282 -20.17 14.17 19.87
N ILE A 283 -21.28 13.50 20.19
CA ILE A 283 -21.43 12.07 19.89
C ILE A 283 -21.53 11.81 18.38
N ARG A 284 -22.24 12.66 17.64
CA ARG A 284 -22.29 12.57 16.17
C ARG A 284 -20.93 12.83 15.54
N LEU A 285 -20.13 13.76 16.09
CA LEU A 285 -18.78 14.00 15.61
C LEU A 285 -17.88 12.78 15.82
N SER A 286 -18.05 12.07 16.95
CA SER A 286 -17.37 10.78 17.17
C SER A 286 -17.76 9.73 16.14
N ASP A 287 -19.05 9.58 15.82
CA ASP A 287 -19.54 8.63 14.80
C ASP A 287 -18.91 8.91 13.44
N VAL A 288 -18.84 10.19 13.07
CA VAL A 288 -18.35 10.61 11.76
C VAL A 288 -16.82 10.49 11.69
N TYR A 289 -16.10 10.82 12.76
CA TYR A 289 -14.66 10.55 12.84
C TYR A 289 -14.34 9.06 12.68
N PHE A 290 -15.15 8.19 13.27
CA PHE A 290 -15.04 6.75 13.07
C PHE A 290 -15.27 6.37 11.60
N GLY A 291 -16.31 6.94 10.96
CA GLY A 291 -16.62 6.71 9.55
C GLY A 291 -15.52 7.12 8.56
N VAL A 292 -14.72 8.14 8.89
CA VAL A 292 -13.53 8.56 8.11
C VAL A 292 -12.22 7.93 8.61
N GLN A 293 -12.30 6.90 9.46
CA GLN A 293 -11.16 6.15 10.01
C GLN A 293 -10.17 6.99 10.83
N ARG A 294 -10.63 8.07 11.45
CA ARG A 294 -9.88 8.85 12.45
C ARG A 294 -10.18 8.33 13.85
N PHE A 295 -9.76 7.09 14.11
CA PHE A 295 -10.15 6.34 15.30
C PHE A 295 -9.65 6.97 16.62
N GLY A 296 -8.48 7.62 16.62
CA GLY A 296 -7.99 8.36 17.78
C GLY A 296 -8.85 9.58 18.09
N SER A 297 -9.24 10.35 17.06
CA SER A 297 -10.19 11.46 17.23
C SER A 297 -11.57 10.97 17.66
N ALA A 298 -12.07 9.87 17.08
CA ALA A 298 -13.33 9.24 17.50
C ALA A 298 -13.29 8.84 18.98
N TYR A 299 -12.22 8.16 19.41
CA TYR A 299 -12.01 7.76 20.80
C TYR A 299 -12.05 8.96 21.76
N ARG A 300 -11.26 10.00 21.51
CA ARG A 300 -11.20 11.18 22.39
C ARG A 300 -12.50 11.98 22.39
N THR A 301 -13.16 12.06 21.24
CA THR A 301 -14.45 12.76 21.11
C THR A 301 -15.55 12.00 21.87
N ALA A 302 -15.58 10.67 21.77
CA ALA A 302 -16.46 9.83 22.58
C ALA A 302 -16.17 9.96 24.09
N ALA A 303 -14.90 9.98 24.49
CA ALA A 303 -14.51 10.22 25.88
C ALA A 303 -15.01 11.58 26.40
N LYS A 304 -14.96 12.63 25.57
CA LYS A 304 -15.57 13.93 25.87
C LYS A 304 -17.10 13.82 25.99
N ALA A 305 -17.76 13.07 25.11
CA ALA A 305 -19.21 12.85 25.19
C ALA A 305 -19.64 12.15 26.49
N VAL A 306 -18.83 11.20 27.01
CA VAL A 306 -19.06 10.58 28.33
C VAL A 306 -19.06 11.63 29.45
N LYS A 307 -18.19 12.65 29.38
CA LYS A 307 -18.17 13.74 30.37
C LYS A 307 -19.37 14.69 30.26
N LEU A 308 -20.03 14.73 29.09
CA LEU A 308 -21.18 15.61 28.80
C LEU A 308 -22.53 14.91 28.96
N SER A 309 -22.55 13.59 29.15
CA SER A 309 -23.79 12.82 29.25
C SER A 309 -24.60 13.23 30.49
N ARG A 310 -25.93 13.14 30.37
CA ARG A 310 -26.87 13.52 31.43
C ARG A 310 -27.62 12.32 32.02
N ASP A 311 -27.60 11.20 31.33
CA ASP A 311 -28.30 9.99 31.69
C ASP A 311 -27.48 8.73 31.30
N GLU A 312 -27.99 7.58 31.72
CA GLU A 312 -27.36 6.28 31.52
C GLU A 312 -27.35 5.84 30.04
N GLN A 313 -28.35 6.24 29.25
CA GLN A 313 -28.44 5.91 27.83
C GLN A 313 -27.37 6.67 27.03
N GLN A 314 -27.24 7.97 27.27
CA GLN A 314 -26.18 8.81 26.69
C GLN A 314 -24.80 8.30 27.09
N THR A 315 -24.60 7.97 28.37
CA THR A 315 -23.34 7.41 28.86
C THR A 315 -23.01 6.10 28.15
N SER A 316 -23.98 5.19 28.06
CA SER A 316 -23.83 3.89 27.39
C SER A 316 -23.51 4.02 25.90
N ARG A 317 -24.16 4.94 25.19
CA ARG A 317 -23.88 5.23 23.77
C ARG A 317 -22.47 5.79 23.58
N ALA A 318 -22.05 6.75 24.41
CA ALA A 318 -20.71 7.31 24.34
C ALA A 318 -19.62 6.28 24.66
N LEU A 319 -19.82 5.43 25.67
CA LEU A 319 -18.92 4.31 25.99
C LEU A 319 -18.83 3.31 24.84
N LEU A 320 -19.94 2.99 24.16
CA LEU A 320 -19.94 2.10 23.01
C LEU A 320 -19.10 2.66 21.85
N ASN A 321 -19.27 3.96 21.54
CA ASN A 321 -18.47 4.62 20.50
C ASN A 321 -16.98 4.64 20.86
N GLN A 322 -16.65 4.92 22.12
CA GLN A 322 -15.27 4.88 22.60
C GLN A 322 -14.69 3.45 22.52
N ALA A 323 -15.48 2.43 22.87
CA ALA A 323 -15.07 1.03 22.81
C ALA A 323 -14.82 0.55 21.37
N ARG A 324 -15.68 0.94 20.42
CA ARG A 324 -15.48 0.66 18.99
C ARG A 324 -14.18 1.29 18.47
N ALA A 325 -13.96 2.57 18.77
CA ALA A 325 -12.72 3.24 18.38
C ALA A 325 -11.48 2.59 19.02
N ALA A 326 -11.57 2.19 20.29
CA ALA A 326 -10.50 1.46 20.98
C ALA A 326 -10.22 0.10 20.32
N TYR A 327 -11.26 -0.63 19.92
CA TYR A 327 -11.15 -1.91 19.22
C TYR A 327 -10.40 -1.76 17.89
N ASP A 328 -10.77 -0.79 17.04
CA ASP A 328 -10.10 -0.55 15.75
C ASP A 328 -8.66 -0.02 15.90
N LEU A 329 -8.36 0.67 17.01
CA LEU A 329 -7.00 1.02 17.42
C LEU A 329 -6.19 -0.17 17.98
N ARG A 330 -6.78 -1.37 18.04
CA ARG A 330 -6.21 -2.60 18.62
C ARG A 330 -5.96 -2.50 20.14
N LEU A 331 -6.68 -1.63 20.83
CA LEU A 331 -6.66 -1.46 22.29
C LEU A 331 -7.74 -2.35 22.92
N PHE A 332 -7.57 -3.66 22.79
CA PHE A 332 -8.58 -4.65 23.13
C PHE A 332 -8.89 -4.72 24.63
N LYS A 333 -7.89 -4.56 25.51
CA LYS A 333 -8.08 -4.51 26.97
C LYS A 333 -8.89 -3.25 27.34
N LYS A 334 -8.58 -2.09 26.76
CA LYS A 334 -9.34 -0.85 27.00
C LYS A 334 -10.77 -0.96 26.47
N ALA A 335 -10.95 -1.50 25.26
CA ALA A 335 -12.27 -1.72 24.68
C ALA A 335 -13.15 -2.58 25.60
N GLU A 336 -12.60 -3.70 26.10
CA GLU A 336 -13.31 -4.59 27.04
C GLU A 336 -13.72 -3.88 28.34
N VAL A 337 -12.83 -3.05 28.90
CA VAL A 337 -13.12 -2.26 30.11
C VAL A 337 -14.26 -1.27 29.87
N LEU A 338 -14.27 -0.59 28.73
CA LEU A 338 -15.33 0.36 28.37
C LEU A 338 -16.68 -0.35 28.19
N LEU A 339 -16.70 -1.53 27.57
CA LEU A 339 -17.91 -2.32 27.37
C LEU A 339 -18.57 -2.76 28.70
N LYS A 340 -17.78 -3.02 29.75
CA LYS A 340 -18.31 -3.35 31.10
C LYS A 340 -19.09 -2.19 31.74
N GLY A 341 -18.85 -0.95 31.31
CA GLY A 341 -19.57 0.23 31.78
C GLY A 341 -20.94 0.43 31.12
N ILE A 342 -21.29 -0.33 30.08
CA ILE A 342 -22.51 -0.16 29.30
C ILE A 342 -23.67 -0.91 29.96
N GLN A 343 -24.65 -0.15 30.46
CA GLN A 343 -25.81 -0.70 31.18
C GLN A 343 -27.11 -0.66 30.35
N ASP A 344 -27.14 0.12 29.26
CA ASP A 344 -28.31 0.22 28.40
C ASP A 344 -28.70 -1.15 27.80
N PRO A 345 -29.93 -1.66 28.08
CA PRO A 345 -30.42 -2.93 27.55
C PRO A 345 -30.44 -3.01 26.01
N GLU A 346 -30.69 -1.88 25.32
CA GLU A 346 -30.80 -1.85 23.86
C GLU A 346 -29.45 -2.11 23.17
N LEU A 347 -28.35 -1.77 23.85
CA LEU A 347 -27.00 -1.94 23.32
C LEU A 347 -26.37 -3.30 23.63
N GLN A 348 -26.99 -4.12 24.49
CA GLN A 348 -26.42 -5.39 24.96
C GLN A 348 -26.13 -6.39 23.83
N GLY A 349 -26.89 -6.34 22.72
CA GLY A 349 -26.61 -7.15 21.53
C GLY A 349 -25.25 -6.82 20.90
N GLU A 350 -24.97 -5.53 20.72
CA GLU A 350 -23.70 -5.06 20.17
C GLU A 350 -22.55 -5.25 21.16
N VAL A 351 -22.78 -5.05 22.45
CA VAL A 351 -21.78 -5.33 23.50
C VAL A 351 -21.33 -6.79 23.45
N LYS A 352 -22.28 -7.73 23.39
CA LYS A 352 -21.96 -9.16 23.26
C LYS A 352 -21.18 -9.47 21.99
N ARG A 353 -21.57 -8.85 20.86
CA ARG A 353 -20.86 -9.00 19.58
C ARG A 353 -19.41 -8.51 19.68
N LEU A 354 -19.19 -7.32 20.25
CA LEU A 354 -17.83 -6.77 20.41
C LEU A 354 -16.98 -7.57 21.39
N ILE A 355 -17.55 -8.07 22.49
CA ILE A 355 -16.84 -8.96 23.42
C ILE A 355 -16.39 -10.24 22.69
N PHE A 356 -17.28 -10.88 21.93
CA PHE A 356 -16.95 -12.05 21.12
C PHE A 356 -15.81 -11.74 20.12
N LEU A 357 -15.85 -10.60 19.45
CA LEU A 357 -14.77 -10.18 18.55
C LEU A 357 -13.46 -9.96 19.30
N ILE A 358 -13.47 -9.31 20.47
CA ILE A 358 -12.28 -9.10 21.30
C ILE A 358 -11.67 -10.44 21.72
N GLU A 359 -12.48 -11.41 22.14
CA GLU A 359 -12.02 -12.76 22.50
C GLU A 359 -11.38 -13.46 21.29
N LYS A 360 -12.00 -13.35 20.10
CA LYS A 360 -11.43 -13.86 18.84
C LYS A 360 -10.09 -13.18 18.53
N ARG A 361 -9.99 -11.85 18.62
CA ARG A 361 -8.74 -11.10 18.38
C ARG A 361 -7.64 -11.45 19.39
N ARG A 362 -7.97 -11.79 20.64
CA ARG A 362 -7.01 -12.28 21.64
C ARG A 362 -6.47 -13.66 21.28
N ALA A 363 -7.35 -14.61 20.95
CA ALA A 363 -6.94 -15.94 20.51
C ALA A 363 -6.02 -15.88 19.27
N GLU A 364 -6.33 -14.99 18.32
CA GLU A 364 -5.46 -14.72 17.17
C GLU A 364 -4.09 -14.16 17.60
N ARG A 365 -4.07 -13.15 18.48
CA ARG A 365 -2.84 -12.44 18.88
C ARG A 365 -1.92 -13.26 19.77
N GLU A 366 -2.50 -14.02 20.70
CA GLU A 366 -1.76 -14.72 21.76
C GLU A 366 -1.47 -16.17 21.39
N GLU A 367 -2.40 -16.85 20.70
CA GLU A 367 -2.32 -18.29 20.42
C GLU A 367 -2.11 -18.59 18.93
N GLY A 368 -2.27 -17.60 18.04
CA GLY A 368 -2.11 -17.79 16.60
C GLY A 368 -3.26 -18.59 15.97
N ILE A 369 -4.44 -18.58 16.59
CA ILE A 369 -5.62 -19.32 16.11
C ILE A 369 -6.38 -18.45 15.12
N PHE A 370 -6.30 -18.80 13.83
CA PHE A 370 -6.98 -18.11 12.74
C PHE A 370 -7.89 -19.05 11.95
N ASP A 371 -9.12 -18.62 11.67
CA ASP A 371 -9.99 -19.30 10.69
C ASP A 371 -9.61 -18.88 9.26
N VAL A 372 -8.59 -19.52 8.71
CA VAL A 372 -8.08 -19.21 7.37
C VAL A 372 -9.15 -19.42 6.29
N ALA A 373 -10.08 -20.35 6.49
CA ALA A 373 -11.15 -20.60 5.52
C ALA A 373 -12.15 -19.43 5.49
N GLU A 374 -12.54 -18.91 6.65
CA GLU A 374 -13.35 -17.71 6.77
C GLU A 374 -12.65 -16.51 6.12
N LEU A 375 -11.34 -16.32 6.36
CA LEU A 375 -10.57 -15.21 5.77
C LEU A 375 -10.55 -15.27 4.23
N PHE A 376 -10.45 -16.45 3.64
CA PHE A 376 -10.57 -16.60 2.18
C PHE A 376 -11.96 -16.23 1.67
N GLN A 377 -13.02 -16.62 2.39
CA GLN A 377 -14.39 -16.26 2.02
C GLN A 377 -14.63 -14.76 2.16
N GLU A 378 -14.15 -14.13 3.23
CA GLU A 378 -14.26 -12.68 3.43
C GLU A 378 -13.50 -11.89 2.36
N LYS A 379 -12.30 -12.35 2.00
CA LYS A 379 -11.53 -11.78 0.89
C LYS A 379 -12.35 -11.74 -0.41
N GLN A 380 -13.14 -12.76 -0.70
CA GLN A 380 -13.96 -12.83 -1.92
C GLN A 380 -15.17 -11.89 -1.91
N ARG A 381 -15.62 -11.42 -0.74
CA ARG A 381 -16.80 -10.54 -0.62
C ARG A 381 -16.55 -9.13 -1.14
N SER A 382 -15.30 -8.74 -1.35
CA SER A 382 -14.92 -7.39 -1.75
C SER A 382 -13.72 -7.41 -2.68
N SER A 383 -13.70 -6.50 -3.67
CA SER A 383 -12.52 -6.23 -4.49
C SER A 383 -11.44 -5.44 -3.73
N VAL A 384 -11.78 -4.87 -2.57
CA VAL A 384 -10.91 -4.07 -1.69
C VAL A 384 -10.92 -4.60 -0.25
N PRO A 385 -10.53 -5.88 -0.04
CA PRO A 385 -10.67 -6.54 1.25
C PRO A 385 -9.85 -5.86 2.35
N ARG A 386 -10.52 -5.58 3.48
CA ARG A 386 -9.91 -5.10 4.73
C ARG A 386 -10.38 -6.04 5.84
N LEU A 387 -9.56 -7.03 6.16
CA LEU A 387 -9.96 -8.14 7.04
C LEU A 387 -9.83 -7.74 8.51
N ASP A 388 -10.84 -8.03 9.32
CA ASP A 388 -10.80 -7.75 10.75
C ASP A 388 -10.10 -8.91 11.48
N ILE A 389 -8.81 -8.73 11.76
CA ILE A 389 -7.95 -9.68 12.49
C ILE A 389 -6.89 -8.97 13.34
N ALA A 390 -6.27 -9.70 14.26
CA ALA A 390 -5.11 -9.25 15.03
C ALA A 390 -3.77 -9.64 14.38
N ASP A 391 -2.69 -8.93 14.75
CA ASP A 391 -1.33 -9.36 14.48
C ASP A 391 -0.97 -10.57 15.37
N TYR A 392 -0.10 -11.46 14.89
CA TYR A 392 0.45 -12.58 15.67
C TYR A 392 1.96 -12.64 15.53
N ILE A 393 2.66 -12.75 16.65
CA ILE A 393 4.12 -12.96 16.70
C ILE A 393 4.35 -14.37 17.21
N GLY A 394 4.82 -15.26 16.33
CA GLY A 394 5.13 -16.64 16.67
C GLY A 394 6.52 -16.79 17.29
N PRO A 395 7.19 -17.95 17.12
CA PRO A 395 8.51 -18.23 17.68
C PRO A 395 9.63 -17.50 16.90
N ILE A 396 9.59 -16.16 16.94
CA ILE A 396 10.52 -15.29 16.22
C ILE A 396 11.11 -14.20 17.12
N GLU A 397 12.31 -13.76 16.78
CA GLU A 397 12.95 -12.58 17.33
C GLU A 397 13.54 -11.75 16.20
N VAL A 398 13.72 -10.45 16.42
CA VAL A 398 14.37 -9.55 15.45
C VAL A 398 15.74 -9.16 15.97
N LYS A 399 16.75 -9.29 15.12
CA LYS A 399 18.14 -8.93 15.41
C LYS A 399 18.78 -8.21 14.24
N ASP A 400 19.83 -7.44 14.53
CA ASP A 400 20.71 -6.93 13.49
C ASP A 400 21.55 -8.08 12.91
N ILE A 401 21.58 -8.15 11.59
CA ILE A 401 22.31 -9.13 10.80
C ILE A 401 23.34 -8.39 9.97
N GLU A 402 24.59 -8.80 10.11
CA GLU A 402 25.73 -8.17 9.46
C GLU A 402 25.51 -8.09 7.94
N GLY A 403 25.63 -6.87 7.39
CA GLY A 403 25.45 -6.60 5.96
C GLY A 403 24.01 -6.68 5.43
N ARG A 404 23.01 -6.98 6.28
CA ARG A 404 21.61 -7.19 5.87
C ARG A 404 20.61 -6.35 6.66
N GLY A 405 21.09 -5.50 7.56
CA GLY A 405 20.23 -4.71 8.44
C GLY A 405 19.52 -5.61 9.46
N ARG A 406 18.29 -5.27 9.83
CA ARG A 406 17.51 -6.13 10.73
C ARG A 406 16.97 -7.34 9.98
N GLY A 407 16.93 -8.48 10.64
CA GLY A 407 16.24 -9.67 10.14
C GLY A 407 15.53 -10.43 11.24
N VAL A 408 14.68 -11.34 10.81
CA VAL A 408 13.82 -12.16 11.69
C VAL A 408 14.45 -13.53 11.84
N LEU A 409 14.65 -14.02 13.07
CA LEU A 409 15.24 -15.31 13.36
C LEU A 409 14.26 -16.17 14.16
N ALA A 410 14.31 -17.49 13.96
CA ALA A 410 13.54 -18.44 14.76
C ALA A 410 14.10 -18.53 16.19
N THR A 411 13.24 -18.51 17.20
CA THR A 411 13.66 -18.61 18.62
C THR A 411 13.83 -20.05 19.10
N GLU A 412 13.29 -21.01 18.35
CA GLU A 412 13.34 -22.45 18.58
C GLU A 412 13.35 -23.22 17.24
N ASP A 413 13.54 -24.53 17.32
CA ASP A 413 13.41 -25.41 16.16
C ASP A 413 11.93 -25.56 15.79
N VAL A 414 11.57 -25.35 14.52
CA VAL A 414 10.18 -25.43 14.05
C VAL A 414 10.05 -26.32 12.82
N GLU A 415 8.92 -27.00 12.73
CA GLU A 415 8.57 -27.88 11.61
C GLU A 415 7.87 -27.09 10.47
N PRO A 416 7.90 -27.61 9.22
CA PRO A 416 7.14 -27.03 8.12
C PRO A 416 5.65 -26.88 8.46
N GLY A 417 5.08 -25.72 8.12
CA GLY A 417 3.68 -25.37 8.35
C GLY A 417 3.44 -24.55 9.63
N THR A 418 4.44 -24.49 10.53
CA THR A 418 4.38 -23.66 11.74
C THR A 418 4.12 -22.21 11.37
N LEU A 419 3.10 -21.60 11.99
CA LEU A 419 2.78 -20.19 11.80
C LEU A 419 3.84 -19.33 12.49
N MET A 420 4.60 -18.57 11.71
CA MET A 420 5.70 -17.76 12.23
C MET A 420 5.26 -16.36 12.57
N LEU A 421 4.35 -15.79 11.77
CA LEU A 421 3.96 -14.39 11.84
C LEU A 421 2.63 -14.17 11.11
N VAL A 422 1.78 -13.31 11.67
CA VAL A 422 0.68 -12.65 10.96
C VAL A 422 0.80 -11.15 11.14
N GLY A 423 0.80 -10.40 10.03
CA GLY A 423 0.88 -8.95 10.05
C GLY A 423 -0.30 -8.33 9.33
N LYS A 424 -1.16 -7.62 10.06
CA LYS A 424 -2.18 -6.75 9.47
C LYS A 424 -1.56 -5.39 9.13
N ALA A 425 -1.86 -4.88 7.94
CA ALA A 425 -1.33 -3.60 7.48
C ALA A 425 -1.63 -2.47 8.47
N VAL A 426 -0.69 -1.55 8.59
CA VAL A 426 -0.81 -0.31 9.38
C VAL A 426 -1.43 0.80 8.53
N GLY A 427 -1.15 0.79 7.23
CA GLY A 427 -1.78 1.67 6.26
C GLY A 427 -2.07 0.90 4.98
N THR A 428 -3.30 1.05 4.48
CA THR A 428 -3.80 0.39 3.29
C THR A 428 -4.48 1.41 2.38
N ALA A 429 -4.12 1.38 1.11
CA ALA A 429 -4.84 2.11 0.08
C ALA A 429 -5.01 1.27 -1.17
N TYR A 430 -6.22 1.32 -1.71
CA TYR A 430 -6.57 0.79 -3.02
C TYR A 430 -6.70 1.95 -4.02
N PRO A 431 -6.48 1.72 -5.32
CA PRO A 431 -6.70 2.76 -6.34
C PRO A 431 -8.12 3.34 -6.29
N SER A 432 -9.13 2.47 -6.15
CA SER A 432 -10.55 2.85 -6.05
C SER A 432 -10.90 3.64 -4.78
N ASP A 433 -9.99 3.76 -3.82
CA ASP A 433 -10.23 4.58 -2.63
C ASP A 433 -10.19 6.09 -2.92
N ALA A 434 -9.72 6.49 -4.11
CA ALA A 434 -9.81 7.86 -4.58
C ALA A 434 -11.24 8.26 -5.01
N ASP A 435 -12.12 7.29 -5.23
CA ASP A 435 -13.46 7.51 -5.78
C ASP A 435 -14.54 7.49 -4.67
N GLU A 436 -15.42 8.49 -4.66
CA GLU A 436 -16.59 8.49 -3.77
C GLU A 436 -17.74 7.67 -4.37
N ARG A 437 -18.18 6.61 -3.67
CA ARG A 437 -19.48 5.92 -3.66
C ARG A 437 -20.30 5.71 -4.97
N ASN A 438 -19.84 6.07 -6.16
CA ASN A 438 -20.50 5.83 -7.44
C ASN A 438 -19.45 5.72 -8.56
N ALA A 439 -19.41 4.57 -9.21
CA ALA A 439 -18.43 4.14 -10.21
C ALA A 439 -18.44 4.92 -11.56
N LYS A 440 -18.80 6.21 -11.57
CA LYS A 440 -18.83 7.05 -12.77
C LYS A 440 -17.65 8.03 -12.88
N ASP A 441 -17.04 8.41 -11.76
CA ASP A 441 -15.89 9.30 -11.74
C ASP A 441 -14.66 8.51 -11.29
N HIS A 442 -13.71 8.28 -12.20
CA HIS A 442 -12.42 7.66 -11.88
C HIS A 442 -11.40 8.76 -11.59
N THR A 443 -10.95 8.82 -10.33
CA THR A 443 -9.97 9.78 -9.83
C THR A 443 -8.62 9.10 -9.72
N THR A 444 -7.75 9.36 -10.69
CA THR A 444 -6.35 8.89 -10.63
C THR A 444 -5.48 9.98 -10.04
N VAL A 445 -4.68 9.64 -9.03
CA VAL A 445 -3.72 10.56 -8.38
C VAL A 445 -2.32 10.13 -8.74
N MET A 446 -1.48 11.09 -9.15
CA MET A 446 -0.10 10.80 -9.55
C MET A 446 0.86 11.82 -8.96
N GLU A 447 1.98 11.33 -8.44
CA GLU A 447 3.07 12.17 -7.99
C GLU A 447 4.34 11.86 -8.78
N LEU A 448 4.98 12.91 -9.30
CA LEU A 448 6.23 12.85 -10.04
C LEU A 448 7.33 13.51 -9.21
N ASN A 449 8.42 12.78 -8.96
CA ASN A 449 9.65 13.32 -8.39
C ASN A 449 10.71 13.46 -9.50
N PHE A 450 11.07 14.70 -9.83
CA PHE A 450 12.06 14.99 -10.87
C PHE A 450 13.50 14.72 -10.43
N SER A 451 13.81 14.82 -9.13
CA SER A 451 15.17 14.67 -8.60
C SER A 451 15.69 13.24 -8.71
N ASN A 452 14.82 12.26 -8.47
CA ASN A 452 15.14 10.82 -8.60
C ASN A 452 14.42 10.15 -9.78
N LYS A 453 13.66 10.91 -10.57
CA LYS A 453 12.85 10.46 -11.71
C LYS A 453 11.85 9.35 -11.37
N THR A 454 11.29 9.37 -10.15
CA THR A 454 10.28 8.40 -9.74
C THR A 454 8.86 8.92 -9.94
N LEU A 455 7.95 7.99 -10.15
CA LEU A 455 6.52 8.20 -10.22
C LEU A 455 5.84 7.35 -9.15
N HIS A 456 4.90 7.95 -8.43
CA HIS A 456 4.04 7.27 -7.47
C HIS A 456 2.58 7.30 -7.95
N GLY A 457 1.94 6.13 -7.98
CA GLY A 457 0.52 5.96 -8.35
C GLY A 457 -0.45 6.31 -7.22
N THR A 458 -1.75 6.25 -7.52
CA THR A 458 -2.85 6.64 -6.64
C THR A 458 -2.77 5.96 -5.29
N ALA A 459 -2.62 4.63 -5.26
CA ALA A 459 -2.61 3.85 -4.03
C ALA A 459 -1.42 4.23 -3.13
N GLN A 460 -0.23 4.44 -3.70
CA GLN A 460 0.95 4.81 -2.91
C GLN A 460 0.82 6.22 -2.32
N VAL A 461 0.32 7.16 -3.10
CA VAL A 461 0.09 8.54 -2.65
C VAL A 461 -0.97 8.59 -1.55
N LEU A 462 -2.08 7.86 -1.71
CA LEU A 462 -3.13 7.73 -0.70
C LEU A 462 -2.62 7.07 0.58
N ALA A 463 -1.85 5.97 0.47
CA ALA A 463 -1.27 5.28 1.62
C ALA A 463 -0.37 6.21 2.44
N ARG A 464 0.49 7.00 1.78
CA ARG A 464 1.36 7.97 2.44
C ARG A 464 0.57 9.03 3.21
N SER A 465 -0.44 9.63 2.58
CA SER A 465 -1.29 10.62 3.24
C SER A 465 -2.04 10.01 4.43
N ARG A 466 -2.67 8.85 4.25
CA ARG A 466 -3.41 8.17 5.33
C ARG A 466 -2.53 7.80 6.51
N ILE A 467 -1.35 7.24 6.27
CA ILE A 467 -0.40 6.90 7.33
C ILE A 467 0.03 8.16 8.09
N SER A 468 0.31 9.25 7.37
CA SER A 468 0.71 10.51 8.01
C SER A 468 -0.38 11.04 8.94
N HIS A 469 -1.64 11.05 8.47
CA HIS A 469 -2.78 11.47 9.29
C HIS A 469 -3.10 10.50 10.42
N ALA A 470 -2.88 9.19 10.23
CA ALA A 470 -3.07 8.19 11.28
C ALA A 470 -2.07 8.37 12.43
N ILE A 471 -0.80 8.70 12.12
CA ILE A 471 0.22 9.01 13.14
C ILE A 471 -0.18 10.26 13.92
N GLU A 472 -0.64 11.31 13.26
CA GLU A 472 -1.12 12.52 13.95
C GLU A 472 -2.36 12.24 14.83
N ASP A 473 -3.24 11.35 14.38
CA ASP A 473 -4.48 11.03 15.09
C ASP A 473 -4.23 10.11 16.31
N ALA A 474 -3.23 9.23 16.19
CA ALA A 474 -2.79 8.25 17.18
C ALA A 474 -1.23 8.15 17.16
N PRO A 475 -0.53 9.01 17.94
CA PRO A 475 0.94 9.13 17.94
C PRO A 475 1.71 7.82 18.12
N PHE A 476 1.19 6.87 18.88
CA PHE A 476 1.82 5.56 19.09
C PHE A 476 1.96 4.70 17.82
N ILE A 477 1.26 5.05 16.72
CA ILE A 477 1.42 4.41 15.41
C ILE A 477 2.79 4.76 14.79
N ALA A 478 3.39 5.90 15.15
CA ALA A 478 4.66 6.39 14.60
C ALA A 478 5.74 5.30 14.63
N LYS A 479 5.88 4.59 15.76
CA LYS A 479 6.86 3.52 15.93
C LYS A 479 6.72 2.39 14.91
N ARG A 480 5.49 2.00 14.55
CA ARG A 480 5.22 0.92 13.56
C ARG A 480 5.65 1.29 12.14
N VAL A 481 5.79 2.58 11.84
CA VAL A 481 6.05 3.09 10.49
C VAL A 481 7.46 3.68 10.40
N LEU A 482 7.75 4.67 11.24
CA LEU A 482 8.96 5.47 11.20
C LEU A 482 10.20 4.70 11.69
N ALA A 483 10.04 3.53 12.31
CA ALA A 483 11.16 2.66 12.67
C ALA A 483 11.62 1.75 11.52
N LEU A 484 10.88 1.62 10.41
CA LEU A 484 11.23 0.77 9.26
C LEU A 484 12.33 1.39 8.39
N CYS A 485 13.16 0.60 7.72
CA CYS A 485 14.21 1.16 6.86
C CYS A 485 13.59 1.87 5.64
N GLY A 486 13.92 3.14 5.37
CA GLY A 486 13.37 3.83 4.18
C GLY A 486 14.39 4.07 3.08
N SER A 487 15.65 3.66 3.26
CA SER A 487 16.64 3.58 2.18
C SER A 487 17.92 2.92 2.69
N PRO A 488 18.66 2.22 1.80
CA PRO A 488 19.94 1.62 2.16
C PRO A 488 21.03 2.63 2.55
N THR A 489 20.85 3.91 2.23
CA THR A 489 21.85 4.98 2.46
C THR A 489 21.28 6.17 3.23
N GLU A 490 20.19 6.00 4.00
CA GLU A 490 19.41 7.12 4.55
C GLU A 490 20.26 8.18 5.30
N PRO A 491 20.18 9.46 4.91
CA PRO A 491 20.58 10.59 5.75
C PRO A 491 19.49 10.99 6.78
N LEU A 492 18.25 10.51 6.61
CA LEU A 492 17.08 10.83 7.43
C LEU A 492 16.79 9.71 8.44
N LEU A 493 17.77 9.43 9.31
CA LEU A 493 17.57 8.50 10.43
C LEU A 493 16.58 9.12 11.42
N THR A 494 15.49 8.42 11.71
CA THR A 494 14.59 8.78 12.81
C THR A 494 15.13 8.17 14.11
N GLU A 495 14.77 8.77 15.25
CA GLU A 495 15.10 8.17 16.55
C GLU A 495 14.49 6.77 16.71
N TYR A 496 13.31 6.54 16.12
CA TYR A 496 12.60 5.27 16.12
C TYR A 496 13.37 4.09 15.53
N ILE A 497 14.39 4.32 14.68
CA ILE A 497 15.22 3.22 14.13
C ILE A 497 16.01 2.52 15.26
N LYS A 498 16.30 3.22 16.36
CA LYS A 498 17.01 2.67 17.51
C LYS A 498 16.12 1.84 18.43
N ASP A 499 14.82 1.81 18.19
CA ASP A 499 13.88 1.11 19.05
C ASP A 499 14.02 -0.41 18.91
N GLY A 500 13.87 -1.10 20.04
CA GLY A 500 13.79 -2.56 20.09
C GLY A 500 12.47 -3.09 19.51
N PHE A 501 12.49 -4.37 19.17
CA PHE A 501 11.34 -5.10 18.63
C PHE A 501 10.48 -5.73 19.74
N PRO A 502 9.16 -5.88 19.53
CA PRO A 502 8.38 -5.50 18.34
C PRO A 502 8.22 -3.98 18.18
N LEU A 503 7.98 -3.51 16.94
CA LEU A 503 7.75 -2.09 16.61
C LEU A 503 6.38 -1.57 17.07
N THR A 504 5.90 -2.02 18.22
CA THR A 504 4.62 -1.63 18.80
C THR A 504 4.85 -0.90 20.12
N VAL A 505 3.84 -0.13 20.51
CA VAL A 505 3.73 0.47 21.84
C VAL A 505 2.81 -0.43 22.66
N GLU A 506 3.12 -0.59 23.95
CA GLU A 506 2.26 -1.34 24.86
C GLU A 506 0.89 -0.68 24.99
N GLU A 507 -0.16 -1.47 25.17
CA GLU A 507 -1.53 -0.95 25.15
C GLU A 507 -1.77 0.12 26.22
N ASP A 508 -1.27 -0.11 27.44
CA ASP A 508 -1.43 0.83 28.56
C ASP A 508 -0.73 2.18 28.29
N GLU A 509 0.40 2.17 27.57
CA GLU A 509 1.11 3.39 27.16
C GLU A 509 0.34 4.12 26.06
N ALA A 510 -0.17 3.39 25.06
CA ALA A 510 -1.00 3.96 23.99
C ALA A 510 -2.29 4.61 24.55
N VAL A 511 -2.94 3.96 25.52
CA VAL A 511 -4.11 4.49 26.23
C VAL A 511 -3.74 5.75 27.00
N ALA A 512 -2.61 5.76 27.72
CA ALA A 512 -2.17 6.93 28.47
C ALA A 512 -1.94 8.15 27.56
N MET A 513 -1.42 7.95 26.34
CA MET A 513 -1.29 9.03 25.36
C MET A 513 -2.66 9.59 24.92
N LEU A 514 -3.65 8.72 24.70
CA LEU A 514 -4.98 9.14 24.23
C LEU A 514 -5.85 9.76 25.33
N ASP A 515 -5.75 9.27 26.57
CA ASP A 515 -6.52 9.73 27.72
C ASP A 515 -5.94 10.99 28.37
N SER A 516 -4.77 11.47 27.93
CA SER A 516 -4.15 12.69 28.42
C SER A 516 -5.09 13.90 28.27
N GLU A 517 -5.30 14.64 29.36
CA GLU A 517 -6.01 15.93 29.34
C GLU A 517 -5.17 17.06 28.70
N SER A 518 -3.85 16.85 28.57
CA SER A 518 -2.97 17.72 27.80
C SER A 518 -3.05 17.38 26.30
N GLU A 519 -2.61 18.30 25.45
CA GLU A 519 -2.53 18.04 24.01
C GLU A 519 -1.73 16.76 23.70
N LEU A 520 -2.13 16.06 22.65
CA LEU A 520 -1.41 14.89 22.17
C LEU A 520 0.08 15.21 21.95
N PRO A 521 0.97 14.23 22.20
CA PRO A 521 2.36 14.34 21.77
C PRO A 521 2.43 14.66 20.28
N ILE A 522 3.15 15.72 19.94
CA ILE A 522 3.40 16.08 18.54
C ILE A 522 4.46 15.12 18.00
N VAL A 523 4.13 14.44 16.90
CA VAL A 523 5.09 13.66 16.12
C VAL A 523 5.38 14.42 14.84
N ASP A 524 6.65 14.74 14.62
CA ASP A 524 7.11 15.37 13.39
C ASP A 524 7.12 14.33 12.26
N VAL A 525 6.02 14.27 11.50
CA VAL A 525 5.88 13.37 10.37
C VAL A 525 6.38 14.05 9.11
N ASP A 526 7.46 13.53 8.53
CA ASP A 526 7.93 13.92 7.19
C ASP A 526 7.30 12.97 6.14
N PRO A 527 6.42 13.45 5.25
CA PRO A 527 5.82 12.61 4.21
C PRO A 527 6.86 11.93 3.31
N ARG A 528 8.05 12.51 3.11
CA ARG A 528 9.12 11.91 2.31
C ARG A 528 9.68 10.67 2.98
N ARG A 529 9.77 10.70 4.32
CA ARG A 529 10.15 9.53 5.13
C ARG A 529 9.11 8.43 5.02
N VAL A 530 7.83 8.77 5.12
CA VAL A 530 6.73 7.80 4.94
C VAL A 530 6.74 7.21 3.52
N GLY A 531 6.92 8.05 2.49
CA GLY A 531 7.04 7.62 1.10
C GLY A 531 8.23 6.68 0.86
N SER A 532 9.36 7.00 1.47
CA SER A 532 10.58 6.17 1.46
C SER A 532 10.34 4.81 2.13
N VAL A 533 9.72 4.79 3.32
CA VAL A 533 9.29 3.53 3.96
C VAL A 533 8.39 2.72 3.04
N LEU A 534 7.37 3.33 2.43
CA LEU A 534 6.47 2.62 1.51
C LEU A 534 7.21 2.04 0.31
N LYS A 535 8.14 2.79 -0.30
CA LYS A 535 8.90 2.35 -1.48
C LYS A 535 9.67 1.04 -1.25
N TYR A 536 10.20 0.83 -0.05
CA TYR A 536 11.04 -0.34 0.26
C TYR A 536 10.33 -1.46 1.05
N ASN A 537 9.19 -1.15 1.70
CA ASN A 537 8.55 -2.08 2.65
C ASN A 537 7.08 -2.35 2.35
N ALA A 538 6.44 -1.59 1.45
CA ALA A 538 5.04 -1.83 1.13
C ALA A 538 4.88 -3.05 0.22
N PHE A 539 3.76 -3.72 0.42
CA PHE A 539 3.31 -4.85 -0.38
C PHE A 539 2.11 -4.42 -1.24
N GLY A 540 1.98 -5.04 -2.40
CA GLY A 540 0.89 -4.80 -3.33
C GLY A 540 0.76 -5.95 -4.30
N HIS A 541 -0.43 -6.54 -4.40
CA HIS A 541 -0.75 -7.57 -5.38
C HIS A 541 -1.90 -7.08 -6.25
N ALA A 542 -1.68 -6.98 -7.55
CA ALA A 542 -2.74 -6.61 -8.48
C ALA A 542 -3.71 -7.78 -8.59
N SER A 543 -5.02 -7.50 -8.51
CA SER A 543 -6.06 -8.50 -8.74
C SER A 543 -6.21 -8.86 -10.23
N ILE A 544 -5.74 -7.97 -11.12
CA ILE A 544 -5.84 -8.08 -12.58
C ILE A 544 -4.50 -7.64 -13.19
N ALA A 545 -4.00 -8.37 -14.18
CA ALA A 545 -2.77 -7.99 -14.91
C ALA A 545 -2.93 -6.59 -15.54
N GLY A 546 -1.98 -5.70 -15.27
CA GLY A 546 -1.98 -4.31 -15.77
C GLY A 546 -2.78 -3.30 -14.94
N ALA A 547 -3.48 -3.72 -13.87
CA ALA A 547 -4.12 -2.81 -12.93
C ALA A 547 -3.12 -2.28 -11.88
N GLU A 548 -3.36 -1.06 -11.37
CA GLU A 548 -2.58 -0.52 -10.26
C GLU A 548 -2.69 -1.44 -9.02
N THR A 549 -1.55 -1.80 -8.44
CA THR A 549 -1.50 -2.58 -7.22
C THR A 549 -1.90 -1.73 -6.02
N PRO A 550 -2.66 -2.26 -5.05
CA PRO A 550 -2.85 -1.58 -3.77
C PRO A 550 -1.51 -1.38 -3.07
N CYS A 551 -1.42 -0.38 -2.19
CA CYS A 551 -0.23 -0.10 -1.39
C CYS A 551 -0.53 -0.37 0.08
N MET A 552 0.17 -1.34 0.68
CA MET A 552 -0.07 -1.83 2.03
C MET A 552 1.23 -1.91 2.82
N LEU A 553 1.31 -1.21 3.95
CA LEU A 553 2.49 -1.27 4.82
C LEU A 553 2.27 -2.25 5.97
N HIS A 554 3.03 -3.34 5.99
CA HIS A 554 2.98 -4.33 7.06
C HIS A 554 4.25 -4.25 7.91
N SER A 555 4.13 -3.71 9.12
CA SER A 555 5.30 -3.42 9.98
C SER A 555 6.16 -4.65 10.29
N LEU A 556 5.55 -5.81 10.57
CA LEU A 556 6.29 -7.04 10.92
C LEU A 556 6.80 -7.81 9.69
N PRO A 557 5.98 -8.13 8.66
CA PRO A 557 6.45 -8.78 7.44
C PRO A 557 7.57 -8.03 6.71
N ALA A 558 7.59 -6.69 6.79
CA ALA A 558 8.59 -5.86 6.13
C ALA A 558 10.04 -6.10 6.58
N ILE A 559 10.27 -6.72 7.74
CA ILE A 559 11.63 -6.96 8.28
C ILE A 559 12.20 -8.30 7.83
N ILE A 560 11.38 -9.17 7.24
CA ILE A 560 11.86 -10.45 6.71
C ILE A 560 12.80 -10.13 5.54
N ASN A 561 14.02 -10.68 5.60
CA ASN A 561 15.02 -10.43 4.57
C ASN A 561 14.77 -11.27 3.32
N HIS A 562 15.40 -10.83 2.23
CA HIS A 562 15.27 -11.48 0.95
C HIS A 562 16.03 -12.82 0.84
N SER A 563 15.41 -13.79 0.16
CA SER A 563 16.07 -14.87 -0.58
C SER A 563 15.28 -15.17 -1.86
N CYS A 564 15.97 -15.42 -2.98
CA CYS A 564 15.29 -15.89 -4.20
C CYS A 564 14.71 -17.29 -4.03
N VAL A 565 15.18 -18.06 -3.04
CA VAL A 565 14.61 -19.34 -2.61
C VAL A 565 14.20 -19.21 -1.16
N PRO A 566 12.95 -18.83 -0.88
CA PRO A 566 12.52 -18.57 0.48
C PRO A 566 12.51 -19.85 1.33
N ASN A 567 12.57 -19.67 2.65
CA ASN A 567 12.36 -20.74 3.63
C ASN A 567 11.06 -20.54 4.44
N VAL A 568 10.33 -19.46 4.13
CA VAL A 568 9.02 -19.14 4.66
C VAL A 568 8.06 -18.92 3.48
N ALA A 569 6.89 -19.55 3.54
CA ALA A 569 5.78 -19.29 2.62
C ALA A 569 4.94 -18.15 3.19
N SER A 570 4.64 -17.13 2.36
CA SER A 570 3.79 -16.00 2.78
C SER A 570 2.58 -15.89 1.85
N ILE A 571 1.39 -15.88 2.44
CA ILE A 571 0.14 -15.66 1.72
C ILE A 571 -0.39 -14.25 1.98
N HIS A 572 -0.99 -13.66 0.96
CA HIS A 572 -1.58 -12.32 1.02
C HIS A 572 -3.12 -12.43 0.96
N LEU A 573 -3.76 -12.02 2.05
CA LEU A 573 -5.21 -12.04 2.24
C LEU A 573 -5.69 -10.59 2.40
N GLY A 574 -5.83 -9.87 1.28
CA GLY A 574 -6.13 -8.44 1.33
C GLY A 574 -5.01 -7.68 2.04
N ASP A 575 -5.37 -6.96 3.10
CA ASP A 575 -4.45 -6.20 3.96
C ASP A 575 -3.79 -7.03 5.07
N VAL A 576 -3.70 -8.35 4.89
CA VAL A 576 -3.08 -9.30 5.82
C VAL A 576 -2.01 -10.13 5.12
N ILE A 577 -0.87 -10.32 5.79
CA ILE A 577 0.15 -11.29 5.42
C ILE A 577 0.25 -12.35 6.51
N MET A 578 0.17 -13.62 6.12
CA MET A 578 0.44 -14.76 7.00
C MET A 578 1.67 -15.52 6.50
N SER A 579 2.64 -15.75 7.37
CA SER A 579 3.92 -16.36 7.04
C SER A 579 4.13 -17.65 7.84
N ARG A 580 4.41 -18.76 7.13
CA ARG A 580 4.62 -20.10 7.68
C ARG A 580 5.99 -20.67 7.29
N ALA A 581 6.57 -21.49 8.16
CA ALA A 581 7.81 -22.21 7.83
C ALA A 581 7.57 -23.15 6.63
N LEU A 582 8.37 -23.01 5.57
CA LEU A 582 8.28 -23.85 4.37
C LEU A 582 9.17 -25.10 4.45
N VAL A 583 10.23 -24.99 5.24
CA VAL A 583 11.22 -26.02 5.52
C VAL A 583 11.44 -26.08 7.03
N PRO A 584 12.02 -27.16 7.58
CA PRO A 584 12.43 -27.17 8.97
C PRO A 584 13.41 -26.01 9.24
N LEU A 585 13.15 -25.22 10.27
CA LEU A 585 14.03 -24.12 10.68
C LEU A 585 14.65 -24.46 12.03
N LYS A 586 15.94 -24.19 12.17
CA LYS A 586 16.64 -24.31 13.45
C LYS A 586 16.57 -23.03 14.25
N LYS A 587 16.67 -23.15 15.58
CA LYS A 587 16.87 -22.00 16.46
C LYS A 587 18.03 -21.13 15.97
N GLY A 588 17.78 -19.82 15.84
CA GLY A 588 18.73 -18.84 15.34
C GLY A 588 18.85 -18.80 13.81
N GLN A 589 18.10 -19.63 13.07
CA GLN A 589 18.05 -19.54 11.61
C GLN A 589 17.16 -18.37 11.20
N GLU A 590 17.63 -17.60 10.22
CA GLU A 590 16.90 -16.46 9.68
C GLU A 590 15.71 -16.90 8.81
N LEU A 591 14.59 -16.21 8.96
CA LEU A 591 13.41 -16.31 8.11
C LEU A 591 13.60 -15.43 6.88
N LEU A 592 13.34 -16.00 5.70
CA LEU A 592 13.60 -15.40 4.40
C LEU A 592 12.40 -15.58 3.49
N HIS A 593 11.97 -14.47 2.87
CA HIS A 593 10.96 -14.47 1.81
C HIS A 593 11.48 -13.79 0.53
N SER A 594 10.73 -13.84 -0.56
CA SER A 594 11.17 -13.23 -1.82
C SER A 594 10.62 -11.82 -1.99
N TYR A 595 11.48 -10.89 -2.39
CA TYR A 595 11.11 -9.51 -2.76
C TYR A 595 10.80 -9.42 -4.26
N VAL A 596 11.15 -10.45 -5.03
CA VAL A 596 11.06 -10.42 -6.49
C VAL A 596 9.70 -10.98 -6.94
N PRO A 597 8.88 -10.17 -7.65
CA PRO A 597 7.61 -10.63 -8.22
C PRO A 597 7.80 -11.87 -9.12
N GLY A 598 6.80 -12.76 -9.20
CA GLY A 598 6.84 -13.93 -10.08
C GLY A 598 7.66 -15.14 -9.57
N THR A 599 8.48 -14.98 -8.53
CA THR A 599 9.10 -16.13 -7.82
C THR A 599 8.13 -16.87 -6.90
N GLY A 600 7.03 -16.19 -6.50
CA GLY A 600 6.02 -16.69 -5.55
C GLY A 600 4.56 -16.62 -6.00
N GLY A 601 4.25 -16.11 -7.21
CA GLY A 601 2.86 -15.99 -7.68
C GLY A 601 2.73 -15.72 -9.18
N GLY A 602 1.93 -16.56 -9.86
CA GLY A 602 1.27 -16.31 -11.15
C GLY A 602 2.09 -16.12 -12.43
N SER A 603 3.36 -15.70 -12.36
CA SER A 603 4.20 -15.59 -13.57
C SER A 603 4.42 -16.95 -14.19
N VAL A 604 4.23 -17.03 -15.51
CA VAL A 604 4.38 -18.25 -16.30
C VAL A 604 5.83 -18.73 -16.22
N MET A 605 6.82 -17.83 -16.33
CA MET A 605 8.24 -18.17 -16.18
C MET A 605 8.86 -17.52 -14.94
N PRO A 606 9.73 -18.24 -14.21
CA PRO A 606 10.51 -17.65 -13.13
C PRO A 606 11.50 -16.60 -13.67
N PRO A 607 11.74 -15.51 -12.93
CA PRO A 607 12.64 -14.45 -13.38
C PRO A 607 14.10 -14.93 -13.41
N SER A 608 14.79 -14.59 -14.49
CA SER A 608 16.21 -14.78 -14.72
C SER A 608 17.07 -14.08 -13.65
N GLN A 609 18.34 -14.47 -13.54
CA GLN A 609 19.26 -13.82 -12.60
C GLN A 609 19.35 -12.30 -12.83
N GLN A 610 19.34 -11.86 -14.10
CA GLN A 610 19.42 -10.44 -14.44
C GLN A 610 18.16 -9.69 -13.97
N GLU A 611 16.97 -10.22 -14.22
CA GLU A 611 15.71 -9.63 -13.76
C GLU A 611 15.67 -9.56 -12.22
N ARG A 612 16.04 -10.65 -11.54
CA ARG A 612 16.11 -10.65 -10.06
C ARG A 612 17.10 -9.60 -9.53
N ARG A 613 18.28 -9.45 -10.15
CA ARG A 613 19.26 -8.42 -9.77
C ARG A 613 18.74 -7.01 -10.05
N GLY A 614 18.02 -6.82 -11.16
CA GLY A 614 17.36 -5.55 -11.49
C GLY A 614 16.36 -5.13 -10.42
N GLU A 615 15.44 -6.04 -10.05
CA GLU A 615 14.41 -5.79 -9.02
C GLU A 615 15.01 -5.49 -7.64
N LEU A 616 16.11 -6.18 -7.29
CA LEU A 616 16.78 -6.02 -5.99
C LEU A 616 17.72 -4.81 -5.93
N SER A 617 18.12 -4.24 -7.08
CA SER A 617 19.12 -3.17 -7.14
C SER A 617 18.78 -1.97 -6.26
N LYS A 618 17.49 -1.61 -6.16
CA LYS A 618 17.01 -0.51 -5.32
C LYS A 618 17.33 -0.71 -3.83
N HIS A 619 17.40 -1.95 -3.36
CA HIS A 619 17.65 -2.28 -1.95
C HIS A 619 19.14 -2.18 -1.56
N GLY A 620 20.05 -1.92 -2.51
CA GLY A 620 21.46 -1.64 -2.20
C GLY A 620 22.28 -2.87 -1.79
N PHE A 621 21.85 -4.09 -2.14
CA PHE A 621 22.62 -5.31 -1.88
C PHE A 621 22.65 -6.23 -3.11
N ILE A 622 23.65 -7.11 -3.15
CA ILE A 622 23.74 -8.20 -4.15
C ILE A 622 23.31 -9.49 -3.47
N CYS A 623 22.26 -10.13 -3.98
CA CYS A 623 21.76 -11.37 -3.43
C CYS A 623 22.72 -12.54 -3.67
N ALA A 624 23.19 -13.16 -2.59
CA ALA A 624 24.05 -14.34 -2.59
C ALA A 624 23.30 -15.59 -2.06
N CYS A 625 21.98 -15.65 -2.22
CA CYS A 625 21.21 -16.83 -1.81
C CYS A 625 21.59 -18.08 -2.62
N GLU A 626 21.07 -19.24 -2.22
CA GLU A 626 21.29 -20.53 -2.88
C GLU A 626 21.10 -20.47 -4.40
N LEU A 627 19.97 -19.95 -4.90
CA LEU A 627 19.71 -19.86 -6.34
C LEU A 627 20.69 -18.92 -7.06
N CYS A 628 21.02 -17.77 -6.47
CA CYS A 628 21.99 -16.86 -7.07
C CYS A 628 23.39 -17.47 -7.14
N SER A 629 23.79 -18.22 -6.10
CA SER A 629 25.06 -18.94 -6.06
C SER A 629 25.11 -20.06 -7.10
N LEU A 630 23.99 -20.77 -7.32
CA LEU A 630 23.89 -21.77 -8.38
C LEU A 630 23.90 -21.15 -9.78
N ASP A 631 23.30 -19.98 -9.96
CA ASP A 631 23.38 -19.28 -11.25
C ASP A 631 24.81 -18.78 -11.54
N GLU A 632 25.54 -18.33 -10.52
CA GLU A 632 26.97 -18.03 -10.66
C GLU A 632 27.81 -19.26 -11.02
N LEU A 633 27.44 -20.44 -10.50
CA LEU A 633 28.07 -21.72 -10.82
C LEU A 633 27.84 -22.16 -12.27
N ASP A 634 26.69 -21.84 -12.85
CA ASP A 634 26.38 -22.12 -14.27
C ASP A 634 27.24 -21.26 -15.22
N GLY A 635 27.55 -20.04 -14.81
CA GLY A 635 28.37 -19.09 -15.56
C GLY A 635 27.58 -18.25 -16.57
N GLU A 636 28.04 -17.03 -16.81
CA GLU A 636 27.32 -15.99 -17.56
C GLU A 636 26.94 -16.39 -18.99
N ALA A 637 27.82 -17.10 -19.70
CA ALA A 637 27.56 -17.56 -21.07
C ALA A 637 26.35 -18.51 -21.13
N LYS A 638 26.27 -19.44 -20.16
CA LYS A 638 25.18 -20.41 -20.07
C LYS A 638 23.86 -19.79 -19.62
N LEU A 639 23.92 -18.86 -18.66
CA LEU A 639 22.75 -18.08 -18.27
C LEU A 639 22.18 -17.29 -19.45
N LYS A 640 23.04 -16.68 -20.27
CA LYS A 640 22.63 -15.95 -21.47
C LYS A 640 22.03 -16.87 -22.53
N GLU A 641 22.66 -18.02 -22.77
CA GLU A 641 22.15 -19.06 -23.68
C GLU A 641 20.74 -19.49 -23.26
N ARG A 642 20.54 -19.83 -21.99
CA ARG A 642 19.23 -20.19 -21.41
C ARG A 642 18.22 -19.06 -21.56
N GLY A 643 18.60 -17.83 -21.24
CA GLY A 643 17.74 -16.66 -21.35
C GLY A 643 17.23 -16.45 -22.78
N LEU A 644 18.10 -16.57 -23.79
CA LEU A 644 17.72 -16.46 -25.21
C LEU A 644 16.78 -17.58 -25.65
N MET A 645 17.04 -18.83 -25.22
CA MET A 645 16.14 -19.96 -25.51
C MET A 645 14.72 -19.71 -24.95
N LEU A 646 14.62 -19.21 -23.73
CA LEU A 646 13.34 -18.90 -23.07
C LEU A 646 12.64 -17.66 -23.66
N ALA A 647 13.39 -16.71 -24.22
CA ALA A 647 12.82 -15.55 -24.88
C ALA A 647 12.36 -15.85 -26.32
N ASP A 648 13.15 -16.60 -27.10
CA ASP A 648 12.96 -16.71 -28.56
C ASP A 648 12.23 -18.00 -28.99
N ILE A 649 12.38 -19.09 -28.23
CA ILE A 649 11.87 -20.42 -28.61
C ILE A 649 10.64 -20.76 -27.78
N TRP A 650 10.72 -20.61 -26.45
CA TRP A 650 9.65 -21.02 -25.54
C TRP A 650 8.27 -20.41 -25.86
N PRO A 651 8.11 -19.10 -26.18
CA PRO A 651 6.78 -18.53 -26.44
C PRO A 651 6.04 -19.24 -27.58
N ARG A 652 6.77 -19.63 -28.64
CA ARG A 652 6.20 -20.34 -29.79
C ARG A 652 5.74 -21.75 -29.41
N LEU A 653 6.54 -22.47 -28.62
CA LEU A 653 6.19 -23.80 -28.13
C LEU A 653 5.01 -23.73 -27.15
N ALA A 654 5.02 -22.76 -26.23
CA ALA A 654 3.97 -22.56 -25.24
C ALA A 654 2.62 -22.19 -25.87
N ASP A 655 2.61 -21.34 -26.91
CA ASP A 655 1.37 -20.99 -27.61
C ASP A 655 0.78 -22.18 -28.37
N ARG A 656 1.61 -22.98 -29.06
CA ARG A 656 1.17 -24.23 -29.69
C ARG A 656 0.64 -25.22 -28.67
N ALA A 657 1.35 -25.39 -27.56
CA ALA A 657 0.93 -26.26 -26.46
C ALA A 657 -0.42 -25.82 -25.88
N ARG A 658 -0.63 -24.50 -25.69
CA ARG A 658 -1.90 -23.94 -25.19
C ARG A 658 -3.06 -24.25 -26.13
N VAL A 659 -2.86 -24.15 -27.45
CA VAL A 659 -3.88 -24.48 -28.46
C VAL A 659 -4.24 -25.97 -28.38
N LEU A 660 -3.24 -26.86 -28.37
CA LEU A 660 -3.49 -28.31 -28.31
C LEU A 660 -4.12 -28.74 -27.00
N HIS A 661 -3.69 -28.16 -25.86
CA HIS A 661 -4.24 -28.50 -24.55
C HIS A 661 -5.74 -28.19 -24.48
N ARG A 662 -6.19 -27.08 -25.08
CA ARG A 662 -7.60 -26.67 -25.14
C ARG A 662 -8.43 -27.36 -26.23
N ALA A 663 -7.81 -28.13 -27.13
CA ALA A 663 -8.51 -28.78 -28.23
C ALA A 663 -9.45 -29.88 -27.71
N GLN A 664 -10.71 -29.81 -28.15
CA GLN A 664 -11.76 -30.78 -27.81
C GLN A 664 -11.88 -31.93 -28.83
N VAL A 665 -11.32 -31.76 -30.03
CA VAL A 665 -11.41 -32.74 -31.14
C VAL A 665 -10.00 -33.21 -31.49
N GLU A 666 -9.79 -34.53 -31.52
CA GLU A 666 -8.50 -35.16 -31.82
C GLU A 666 -8.47 -35.79 -33.22
N ASP A 667 -8.56 -34.95 -34.25
CA ASP A 667 -8.44 -35.40 -35.64
C ASP A 667 -6.98 -35.80 -35.99
N ASN A 668 -6.76 -36.31 -37.20
CA ASN A 668 -5.41 -36.72 -37.63
C ASN A 668 -4.41 -35.55 -37.66
N LYS A 669 -4.87 -34.32 -37.93
CA LYS A 669 -4.03 -33.13 -37.94
C LYS A 669 -3.58 -32.79 -36.52
N PHE A 670 -4.50 -32.84 -35.55
CA PHE A 670 -4.20 -32.69 -34.13
C PHE A 670 -3.19 -33.73 -33.67
N LYS A 671 -3.37 -35.01 -34.01
CA LYS A 671 -2.45 -36.07 -33.58
C LYS A 671 -1.04 -35.86 -34.12
N THR A 672 -0.93 -35.51 -35.40
CA THR A 672 0.36 -35.22 -36.05
C THR A 672 1.05 -34.02 -35.40
N GLU A 673 0.31 -32.94 -35.17
CA GLU A 673 0.85 -31.73 -34.52
C GLU A 673 1.26 -31.98 -33.06
N LEU A 674 0.50 -32.81 -32.33
CA LEU A 674 0.83 -33.20 -30.97
C LEU A 674 2.12 -34.02 -30.91
N ASP A 675 2.26 -35.04 -31.78
CA ASP A 675 3.44 -35.89 -31.78
C ASP A 675 4.70 -35.07 -32.15
N GLN A 676 4.59 -34.16 -33.14
CA GLN A 676 5.66 -33.23 -33.49
C GLN A 676 6.01 -32.29 -32.34
N LEU A 677 5.02 -31.68 -31.68
CA LEU A 677 5.29 -30.77 -30.57
C LEU A 677 5.90 -31.48 -29.35
N LEU A 678 5.55 -32.74 -29.09
CA LEU A 678 6.15 -33.54 -28.02
C LEU A 678 7.64 -33.75 -28.26
N GLU A 679 8.05 -34.12 -29.48
CA GLU A 679 9.46 -34.25 -29.85
C GLU A 679 10.20 -32.91 -29.67
N GLU A 680 9.64 -31.81 -30.17
CA GLU A 680 10.23 -30.48 -30.04
C GLU A 680 10.36 -30.03 -28.56
N LEU A 681 9.38 -30.36 -27.71
CA LEU A 681 9.43 -30.06 -26.28
C LEU A 681 10.47 -30.90 -25.55
N GLU A 682 10.60 -32.20 -25.87
CA GLU A 682 11.64 -33.07 -25.31
C GLU A 682 13.04 -32.58 -25.70
N GLU A 683 13.25 -32.21 -26.96
CA GLU A 683 14.51 -31.60 -27.43
C GLU A 683 14.79 -30.26 -26.74
N PHE A 684 13.76 -29.44 -26.56
CA PHE A 684 13.90 -28.15 -25.88
C PHE A 684 14.28 -28.31 -24.41
N VAL A 685 13.66 -29.27 -23.72
CA VAL A 685 14.02 -29.64 -22.34
C VAL A 685 15.49 -30.03 -22.25
N VAL A 686 15.98 -30.90 -23.14
CA VAL A 686 17.39 -31.30 -23.16
C VAL A 686 18.31 -30.12 -23.43
N SER A 687 17.92 -29.24 -24.36
CA SER A 687 18.70 -28.03 -24.71
C SER A 687 18.84 -27.09 -23.51
N VAL A 688 17.75 -26.84 -22.79
CA VAL A 688 17.76 -26.01 -21.58
C VAL A 688 18.52 -26.72 -20.45
N GLU A 689 18.38 -28.04 -20.29
CA GLU A 689 19.08 -28.82 -19.28
C GLU A 689 20.62 -28.77 -19.47
N ASN A 690 21.10 -28.78 -20.71
CA ASN A 690 22.51 -28.65 -21.08
C ASN A 690 23.11 -27.25 -20.81
N THR A 691 22.30 -26.29 -20.35
CA THR A 691 22.80 -24.98 -19.90
C THR A 691 23.14 -24.96 -18.41
N PHE A 692 22.69 -25.94 -17.62
CA PHE A 692 23.02 -26.00 -16.20
C PHE A 692 24.37 -26.69 -16.00
N SER A 693 25.10 -26.26 -14.98
CA SER A 693 26.35 -26.91 -14.57
C SER A 693 26.09 -28.33 -14.05
N ASP A 694 26.96 -29.28 -14.37
CA ASP A 694 26.92 -30.65 -13.81
C ASP A 694 27.08 -30.68 -12.28
N LYS A 695 27.60 -29.59 -11.70
CA LYS A 695 27.74 -29.41 -10.25
C LYS A 695 26.49 -28.85 -9.59
N ARG A 696 25.52 -28.36 -10.37
CA ARG A 696 24.24 -27.88 -9.85
C ARG A 696 23.44 -29.09 -9.35
N PRO A 697 22.82 -29.01 -8.16
CA PRO A 697 21.91 -30.05 -7.72
C PRO A 697 20.85 -30.33 -8.77
N PHE A 698 20.38 -31.57 -8.79
CA PHE A 698 19.29 -31.95 -9.69
C PHE A 698 18.02 -31.17 -9.34
N GLU A 699 17.80 -31.00 -8.04
CA GLU A 699 16.77 -30.15 -7.46
C GLU A 699 17.12 -28.67 -7.70
N LEU A 700 16.10 -27.83 -7.91
CA LEU A 700 16.24 -26.37 -8.08
C LEU A 700 16.85 -25.91 -9.43
N LYS A 701 16.10 -26.19 -10.50
CA LYS A 701 16.30 -25.67 -11.88
C LYS A 701 15.01 -24.98 -12.37
N PRO A 702 14.63 -23.82 -11.80
CA PRO A 702 13.27 -23.27 -11.92
C PRO A 702 12.79 -23.09 -13.36
N GLU A 703 13.69 -22.75 -14.28
CA GLU A 703 13.39 -22.55 -15.70
C GLU A 703 12.86 -23.81 -16.40
N LEU A 704 13.18 -25.01 -15.90
CA LEU A 704 12.67 -26.27 -16.42
C LEU A 704 11.27 -26.62 -15.90
N ALA A 705 10.83 -26.03 -14.78
CA ALA A 705 9.61 -26.45 -14.10
C ALA A 705 8.37 -26.31 -15.00
N LEU A 706 8.16 -25.12 -15.56
CA LEU A 706 7.01 -24.91 -16.45
C LEU A 706 7.10 -25.77 -17.72
N ILE A 707 8.28 -25.87 -18.32
CA ILE A 707 8.49 -26.64 -19.56
C ILE A 707 8.11 -28.10 -19.34
N ARG A 708 8.62 -28.69 -18.25
CA ARG A 708 8.32 -30.08 -17.83
C ARG A 708 6.83 -30.25 -17.54
N ARG A 709 6.18 -29.30 -16.86
CA ARG A 709 4.73 -29.33 -16.61
C ARG A 709 3.92 -29.26 -17.90
N THR A 710 4.27 -28.38 -18.83
CA THR A 710 3.60 -28.29 -20.15
C THR A 710 3.78 -29.58 -20.94
N LEU A 711 4.97 -30.17 -20.93
CA LEU A 711 5.21 -31.47 -21.53
C LEU A 711 4.35 -32.56 -20.88
N ALA A 712 4.25 -32.59 -19.55
CA ALA A 712 3.40 -33.53 -18.82
C ALA A 712 1.92 -33.43 -19.22
N GLN A 713 1.39 -32.21 -19.34
CA GLN A 713 0.00 -31.96 -19.74
C GLN A 713 -0.34 -32.47 -21.15
N LEU A 714 0.63 -32.43 -22.07
CA LEU A 714 0.43 -32.91 -23.44
C LEU A 714 0.68 -34.42 -23.55
N ILE A 715 1.76 -34.92 -22.95
CA ILE A 715 2.13 -36.34 -23.05
C ILE A 715 1.15 -37.25 -22.32
N ALA A 716 0.38 -36.72 -21.36
CA ALA A 716 -0.73 -37.42 -20.70
C ALA A 716 -1.76 -38.01 -21.69
N ARG A 717 -1.88 -37.46 -22.91
CA ARG A 717 -2.74 -37.99 -23.98
C ARG A 717 -2.15 -39.22 -24.70
N ARG A 718 -0.90 -39.60 -24.39
CA ARG A 718 -0.17 -40.72 -24.99
C ARG A 718 0.31 -41.71 -23.93
N ASP A 719 0.90 -41.18 -22.87
CA ASP A 719 1.60 -41.94 -21.84
C ASP A 719 1.45 -41.24 -20.48
N ALA A 720 0.57 -41.77 -19.64
CA ALA A 720 0.31 -41.23 -18.31
C ALA A 720 1.49 -41.41 -17.35
N GLU A 721 2.31 -42.45 -17.53
CA GLU A 721 3.47 -42.70 -16.66
C GLU A 721 4.57 -41.67 -16.92
N LYS A 722 4.88 -41.42 -18.20
CA LYS A 722 5.79 -40.32 -18.58
C LYS A 722 5.27 -38.95 -18.18
N ALA A 723 3.96 -38.74 -18.19
CA ALA A 723 3.36 -37.49 -17.70
C ALA A 723 3.62 -37.30 -16.20
N ILE A 724 3.39 -38.33 -15.38
CA ILE A 724 3.68 -38.30 -13.94
C ILE A 724 5.18 -38.05 -13.72
N GLN A 725 6.06 -38.72 -14.45
CA GLN A 725 7.51 -38.49 -14.35
C GLN A 725 7.85 -37.01 -14.62
N ASN A 726 7.31 -36.41 -15.68
CA ASN A 726 7.56 -34.99 -15.96
C ASN A 726 6.98 -34.04 -14.90
N GLU A 727 5.85 -34.35 -14.27
CA GLU A 727 5.36 -33.58 -13.12
C GLU A 727 6.29 -33.69 -11.92
N LEU A 728 6.83 -34.88 -11.62
CA LEU A 728 7.82 -35.05 -10.54
C LEU A 728 9.12 -34.28 -10.81
N LEU A 729 9.59 -34.28 -12.07
CA LEU A 729 10.75 -33.50 -12.50
C LEU A 729 10.47 -31.99 -12.40
N SER A 730 9.26 -31.55 -12.75
CA SER A 730 8.80 -30.17 -12.57
C SER A 730 8.82 -29.75 -11.09
N LEU A 731 8.27 -30.59 -10.20
CA LEU A 731 8.27 -30.33 -8.75
C LEU A 731 9.69 -30.28 -8.19
N SER A 732 10.58 -31.18 -8.63
CA SER A 732 11.99 -31.19 -8.24
C SER A 732 12.73 -29.93 -8.74
N ALA A 733 12.41 -29.46 -9.95
CA ALA A 733 12.92 -28.21 -10.50
C ALA A 733 12.52 -26.98 -9.67
N LEU A 734 11.40 -27.04 -8.94
CA LEU A 734 10.96 -26.03 -7.96
C LEU A 734 11.57 -26.22 -6.55
N GLY A 735 12.51 -27.16 -6.40
CA GLY A 735 13.22 -27.43 -5.15
C GLY A 735 12.55 -28.46 -4.24
N ALA A 736 11.61 -29.25 -4.74
CA ALA A 736 11.05 -30.37 -3.99
C ALA A 736 12.05 -31.53 -3.86
N ILE A 737 12.02 -32.22 -2.73
CA ILE A 737 12.76 -33.47 -2.51
C ILE A 737 11.74 -34.55 -2.18
N LEU A 738 11.67 -35.59 -3.01
CA LEU A 738 10.78 -36.73 -2.79
C LEU A 738 11.26 -37.58 -1.61
N ALA A 739 10.31 -38.13 -0.86
CA ALA A 739 10.61 -39.14 0.15
C ALA A 739 11.05 -40.45 -0.51
N GLU A 740 11.91 -41.23 0.14
CA GLU A 740 12.32 -42.56 -0.37
C GLU A 740 11.12 -43.48 -0.62
N THR A 741 10.06 -43.30 0.17
CA THR A 741 8.80 -44.06 0.09
C THR A 741 7.72 -43.36 -0.74
N HIS A 742 8.05 -42.40 -1.62
CA HIS A 742 7.04 -41.70 -2.43
C HIS A 742 6.23 -42.65 -3.33
N ASN A 743 6.84 -43.72 -3.83
CA ASN A 743 6.14 -44.74 -4.64
C ASN A 743 5.22 -45.65 -3.81
N ASP A 744 5.30 -45.63 -2.48
CA ASP A 744 4.38 -46.40 -1.63
C ASP A 744 3.00 -45.74 -1.59
N ALA A 745 1.99 -46.44 -2.12
CA ALA A 745 0.60 -45.99 -2.15
C ALA A 745 -0.04 -45.82 -0.76
N SER A 746 0.61 -46.25 0.32
CA SER A 746 0.17 -45.98 1.70
C SER A 746 0.75 -44.70 2.30
N ASN A 747 1.84 -44.18 1.74
CA ASN A 747 2.49 -42.97 2.26
C ASN A 747 1.75 -41.71 1.80
N THR A 748 1.16 -40.94 2.73
CA THR A 748 0.45 -39.68 2.47
C THR A 748 1.33 -38.43 2.57
N ARG A 749 2.66 -38.61 2.72
CA ARG A 749 3.68 -37.55 2.70
C ARG A 749 4.76 -37.90 1.68
N LYS A 750 4.50 -37.58 0.41
CA LYS A 750 5.42 -37.90 -0.71
C LYS A 750 6.70 -37.09 -0.73
N PHE A 751 6.77 -36.00 0.04
CA PHE A 751 7.91 -35.10 0.05
C PHE A 751 8.64 -35.13 1.38
N LYS A 752 9.96 -35.17 1.32
CA LYS A 752 10.86 -34.79 2.42
C LYS A 752 10.98 -33.28 2.53
N GLN A 753 10.96 -32.59 1.39
CA GLN A 753 10.95 -31.13 1.28
C GLN A 753 9.94 -30.72 0.21
N LEU A 754 9.03 -29.82 0.57
CA LEU A 754 8.07 -29.26 -0.38
C LEU A 754 8.78 -28.34 -1.40
N PRO A 755 8.18 -28.15 -2.59
CA PRO A 755 8.59 -27.10 -3.51
C PRO A 755 8.79 -25.76 -2.79
N ARG A 756 9.94 -25.12 -3.02
CA ARG A 756 10.29 -23.84 -2.38
C ARG A 756 9.93 -22.62 -3.22
N LEU A 757 9.59 -22.86 -4.49
CA LEU A 757 9.24 -21.85 -5.48
C LEU A 757 7.88 -22.17 -6.09
N GLN A 758 7.18 -21.13 -6.55
CA GLN A 758 5.89 -21.25 -7.26
C GLN A 758 4.90 -22.23 -6.58
N PRO A 759 4.49 -21.97 -5.34
CA PRO A 759 3.68 -22.90 -4.54
C PRO A 759 2.36 -23.29 -5.24
N ASP A 760 1.76 -22.37 -6.00
CA ASP A 760 0.49 -22.64 -6.70
C ASP A 760 0.68 -23.57 -7.89
N SER A 761 1.71 -23.33 -8.70
CA SER A 761 2.08 -24.23 -9.79
C SER A 761 2.39 -25.63 -9.26
N ALA A 762 3.07 -25.72 -8.13
CA ALA A 762 3.35 -26.97 -7.45
C ALA A 762 2.09 -27.71 -7.02
N ILE A 763 1.12 -27.04 -6.38
CA ILE A 763 -0.17 -27.66 -6.01
C ILE A 763 -0.91 -28.15 -7.25
N LEU A 764 -0.94 -27.37 -8.34
CA LEU A 764 -1.58 -27.79 -9.59
C LEU A 764 -0.88 -29.01 -10.23
N SER A 765 0.44 -29.10 -10.17
CA SER A 765 1.20 -30.28 -10.60
C SER A 765 0.85 -31.52 -9.77
N MET A 766 0.73 -31.39 -8.45
CA MET A 766 0.32 -32.50 -7.59
C MET A 766 -1.12 -32.96 -7.90
N LEU A 767 -2.05 -32.03 -8.14
CA LEU A 767 -3.42 -32.36 -8.55
C LEU A 767 -3.48 -33.06 -9.91
N HIS A 768 -2.62 -32.68 -10.86
CA HIS A 768 -2.54 -33.37 -12.14
C HIS A 768 -2.04 -34.81 -11.98
N ILE A 769 -1.05 -35.06 -11.09
CA ILE A 769 -0.64 -36.42 -10.73
C ILE A 769 -1.82 -37.22 -10.15
N VAL A 770 -2.62 -36.61 -9.26
CA VAL A 770 -3.85 -37.24 -8.71
C VAL A 770 -4.79 -37.66 -9.83
N GLU A 771 -5.06 -36.77 -10.81
CA GLU A 771 -5.94 -37.04 -11.94
C GLU A 771 -5.44 -38.19 -12.82
N LEU A 772 -4.13 -38.20 -13.14
CA LEU A 772 -3.50 -39.24 -13.96
C LEU A 772 -3.56 -40.61 -13.28
N LEU A 773 -3.32 -40.65 -11.97
CA LEU A 773 -3.39 -41.88 -11.18
C LEU A 773 -4.82 -42.37 -10.96
N ASN A 774 -5.82 -41.48 -10.93
CA ASN A 774 -7.20 -41.89 -10.68
C ASN A 774 -7.73 -42.90 -11.73
N LYS A 775 -7.12 -42.92 -12.93
CA LYS A 775 -7.45 -43.85 -14.01
C LYS A 775 -6.72 -45.19 -13.94
N THR A 776 -5.65 -45.29 -13.14
CA THR A 776 -4.69 -46.41 -13.19
C THR A 776 -4.41 -47.04 -11.82
N ASP A 777 -4.31 -46.24 -10.77
CA ASP A 777 -4.09 -46.66 -9.38
C ASP A 777 -4.85 -45.72 -8.41
N GLU A 778 -6.07 -46.14 -8.04
CA GLU A 778 -6.94 -45.39 -7.14
C GLU A 778 -6.31 -45.18 -5.74
N LYS A 779 -5.51 -46.14 -5.26
CA LYS A 779 -4.89 -46.05 -3.93
C LYS A 779 -3.78 -45.01 -3.95
N ALA A 780 -2.93 -45.03 -4.96
CA ALA A 780 -1.89 -44.02 -5.14
C ALA A 780 -2.50 -42.63 -5.38
N SER A 781 -3.59 -42.53 -6.17
CA SER A 781 -4.31 -41.27 -6.39
C SER A 781 -4.80 -40.64 -5.08
N LYS A 782 -5.46 -41.42 -4.21
CA LYS A 782 -5.90 -40.95 -2.88
C LYS A 782 -4.73 -40.49 -2.01
N SER A 783 -3.64 -41.25 -2.01
CA SER A 783 -2.43 -40.91 -1.26
C SER A 783 -1.76 -39.61 -1.74
N TRP A 784 -1.73 -39.35 -3.04
CA TRP A 784 -1.29 -38.08 -3.62
C TRP A 784 -2.24 -36.92 -3.32
N PHE A 785 -3.55 -37.17 -3.27
CA PHE A 785 -4.52 -36.15 -2.88
C PHE A 785 -4.33 -35.70 -1.43
N GLU A 786 -4.14 -36.65 -0.50
CA GLU A 786 -3.79 -36.33 0.90
C GLU A 786 -2.46 -35.58 1.01
N THR A 787 -1.47 -35.94 0.18
CA THR A 787 -0.20 -35.20 0.10
C THR A 787 -0.41 -33.77 -0.36
N THR A 788 -1.30 -33.56 -1.33
CA THR A 788 -1.61 -32.22 -1.86
C THR A 788 -2.29 -31.36 -0.81
N LYS A 789 -3.24 -31.93 -0.05
CA LYS A 789 -3.88 -31.25 1.09
C LYS A 789 -2.86 -30.88 2.17
N TRP A 790 -1.96 -31.80 2.52
CA TRP A 790 -0.88 -31.52 3.47
C TRP A 790 0.07 -30.42 2.97
N ALA A 791 0.49 -30.48 1.70
CA ALA A 791 1.34 -29.45 1.10
C ALA A 791 0.67 -28.07 1.13
N HIS A 792 -0.62 -28.01 0.79
CA HIS A 792 -1.41 -26.79 0.90
C HIS A 792 -1.46 -26.27 2.33
N ASP A 793 -1.72 -27.14 3.32
CA ASP A 793 -1.79 -26.73 4.73
C ASP A 793 -0.45 -26.20 5.25
N VAL A 794 0.68 -26.75 4.81
CA VAL A 794 2.01 -26.19 5.11
C VAL A 794 2.20 -24.81 4.48
N LEU A 795 1.80 -24.65 3.22
CA LEU A 795 1.99 -23.42 2.44
C LEU A 795 1.06 -22.27 2.84
N VAL A 796 -0.18 -22.61 3.18
CA VAL A 796 -1.31 -21.68 3.32
C VAL A 796 -1.95 -21.81 4.70
N GLY A 797 -2.18 -23.03 5.15
CA GLY A 797 -2.94 -23.36 6.36
C GLY A 797 -4.43 -23.57 6.10
N GLY A 798 -5.21 -23.63 7.18
CA GLY A 798 -6.67 -23.78 7.15
C GLY A 798 -7.16 -25.21 6.97
N GLY A 799 -6.26 -26.19 6.95
CA GLY A 799 -6.59 -27.60 6.78
C GLY A 799 -7.41 -27.86 5.52
N GLU A 800 -8.30 -28.84 5.62
CA GLU A 800 -9.17 -29.27 4.52
C GLU A 800 -10.17 -28.19 4.10
N ALA A 801 -10.75 -27.46 5.06
CA ALA A 801 -11.68 -26.36 4.78
C ALA A 801 -11.00 -25.24 3.98
N GLY A 802 -9.78 -24.85 4.38
CA GLY A 802 -8.98 -23.85 3.67
C GLY A 802 -8.60 -24.30 2.26
N PHE A 803 -8.23 -25.56 2.09
CA PHE A 803 -7.93 -26.16 0.78
C PHE A 803 -9.10 -26.02 -0.21
N PHE A 804 -10.31 -26.42 0.21
CA PHE A 804 -11.50 -26.31 -0.65
C PHE A 804 -11.95 -24.86 -0.85
N ALA A 805 -11.85 -24.01 0.17
CA ALA A 805 -12.14 -22.58 0.04
C ALA A 805 -11.21 -21.89 -0.98
N ARG A 806 -9.99 -22.40 -1.14
CA ARG A 806 -9.00 -21.89 -2.09
C ARG A 806 -9.14 -22.46 -3.49
N ILE A 807 -9.31 -23.78 -3.66
CA ILE A 807 -9.37 -24.41 -4.99
C ILE A 807 -10.65 -24.07 -5.76
N ASN A 808 -11.73 -23.74 -5.04
CA ASN A 808 -12.96 -23.28 -5.68
C ASN A 808 -12.90 -21.80 -6.15
N GLN A 809 -11.77 -21.10 -5.91
CA GLN A 809 -11.47 -19.77 -6.47
C GLN A 809 -10.88 -19.94 -7.87
#